data_AF-A0A3D1TK64-F1
#
_entry.id   AF-A0A3D1TK64-F1
#
_cell.length_a   1.000
_cell.length_b   1.000
_cell.length_c   1.000
_cell.angle_alpha   90.00
_cell.angle_beta   90.00
_cell.angle_gamma   90.00
#
_symmetry.space_group_name_H-M   'P 1'
#
loop_
_entity.id
_entity.type
_entity.pdbx_description
1 polymer ?
#
loop_
_entity_poly.entity_id
_entity_poly.type
_entity_poly.pdbx_seq_one_letter_code
_entity_poly.pdbx_strand_id
1 'polypeptide(L)'
;MHHFKCFPAFVPGIVLSLALISQTTQAAIESDFDDGTYPGTVGRGWVDTWVSSGGLIPEIISDDPIDSGSPYLHVDFLGTPGGYRNVLRTYESGGGINAEQTHRISWKFRLDEPQADFDNNFTTFDDRVHFFARNAPRSEAGTDASTSWAVFAHGDAHASGVAAGRTFWIYDNATGDSGFNTDNAVDTGVPLIPNNNYAFAVTINPEYQLYTVFITNEDTAASFTSTNPHRFRDLSATLDSHRILHFGIRADGDEFRAFDLDTVTIEQALGEVPIPPQIVDLFPFNLAVIKAEEGIQFQVVSENPVQEADISLVLNGTDVSDQLLFTGTPSQWDVIYAGLTADTAYTGEISVTSAGGMASQNIQFWTVEDTLTLFDSGGFEDDTLYPVGPLGNIIHDASEWFPAGVPAEIIDLNDGQFEKVLHRLQVGNDNSDVLEFPATSTGILSLVFDARVSNIQERTIDICLLPQTGGNMAGFLGWGINPGQLSVYDGSAWVAITPIDTEWHRYEAINYLSGPLAETFTLIMDGEVIQKGLPWRNSFPPEAAFGRLRISGMRGVVGDFGQIDNLVITAAAEPPPPPTIENVFPAHRAHFQVAEDGIQFETLSSQDIPTEGITLLLNGVDVSGGLIISGDPTHRMVQYQNLQPNQIYTAEIQVSNETGDNARTVQFDTIRETTVIFDVGGFEDPVLYPLGTLQNVTDGLGVWTAGRSGVPAEIVDSGEAQYNKILQRTQAAEESTDILDFSPFSAGILTIELDVRVSDSLSRTLDLALNRTGQTQRAAFLSWGEIPGKIGVYDGANWNEVADLDQAWHHYTIINYLDGPNAQTFDLKIDGELVGEGLPWDLGFPAGTPYGRMRIGAVNGLEGEYADVDNLQISVTPPPPAIVNLNPAFGAAFHPANQGLQFQVQSPQPVLPEDIHLTLNGQDVSSALVIEGDPTNLTVSYMDLAPNLLYQGEILAENALGSAQTLVQFDTFSGSEAMIVEAEDYNYDGGDFQDDPPPSGFTPGGAMVNGDGVGYLDLMGTSEIDYFVSNPSGQDPQLSYRIFDDVATRPTDDFLRDKYVQAGVSDYEVLVGNPGDWTNYTRTFKAGEVNVLLRAASTKAQTVTMAEVTANPDAINQQTMDIGSFEVPDTQGKFVFIALTNPQGMAISLDLDGVHTFRLTAESAEEDLLLNFLSFAPAGGATLPVEISELSYNTDGFRLGFLTEPGTIYTVQYRSSLSVGAWETLGSLTGNGAVMEVHDPAIGESQRFYRVLAE
;
A
#
# COMPACT_ATOMS: atom_id res chain seq x y z
N MET A 1 68.86 1.91 15.49
CA MET A 1 69.23 3.34 15.51
C MET A 1 67.93 4.13 15.56
N HIS A 2 67.78 4.97 16.60
CA HIS A 2 66.88 6.12 16.78
C HIS A 2 65.36 5.90 16.63
N HIS A 3 64.58 5.81 17.72
CA HIS A 3 64.04 6.90 18.56
C HIS A 3 63.30 8.00 17.78
N PHE A 4 61.98 8.13 18.00
CA PHE A 4 61.19 9.34 18.37
C PHE A 4 59.70 8.93 18.34
N LYS A 5 59.04 8.66 19.49
CA LYS A 5 58.21 9.58 20.31
C LYS A 5 57.22 10.43 19.49
N CYS A 6 55.98 9.95 19.36
CA CYS A 6 54.79 10.80 19.21
C CYS A 6 54.10 10.91 20.57
N PHE A 7 53.98 12.13 21.08
CA PHE A 7 53.05 12.52 22.14
C PHE A 7 51.67 12.78 21.51
N PRO A 8 50.55 12.41 22.13
CA PRO A 8 49.25 12.99 21.79
C PRO A 8 49.17 14.41 22.39
N ALA A 9 48.74 15.33 21.54
CA ALA A 9 48.54 16.72 21.86
C ALA A 9 47.29 16.93 22.73
N PHE A 10 47.39 17.96 23.57
CA PHE A 10 46.34 18.57 24.37
C PHE A 10 45.02 18.77 23.60
N VAL A 11 43.91 18.36 24.22
CA VAL A 11 42.56 18.82 23.88
C VAL A 11 42.39 20.24 24.41
N PRO A 12 42.06 21.25 23.58
CA PRO A 12 41.58 22.52 24.08
C PRO A 12 40.11 22.39 24.46
N GLY A 13 39.78 22.78 25.69
CA GLY A 13 38.41 22.86 26.18
C GLY A 13 37.57 23.80 25.32
N ILE A 14 36.44 23.28 24.84
CA ILE A 14 35.36 24.09 24.30
C ILE A 14 34.63 24.66 25.51
N VAL A 15 34.86 25.95 25.75
CA VAL A 15 33.97 26.78 26.57
C VAL A 15 32.71 26.95 25.74
N LEU A 16 31.63 26.26 26.11
CA LEU A 16 30.29 26.54 25.60
C LEU A 16 29.89 27.91 26.13
N SER A 17 29.97 28.94 25.29
CA SER A 17 29.33 30.22 25.56
C SER A 17 27.82 30.01 25.50
N LEU A 18 27.12 30.09 26.63
CA LEU A 18 25.68 30.30 26.65
C LEU A 18 25.39 31.60 25.88
N ALA A 19 24.93 31.47 24.65
CA ALA A 19 24.23 32.55 23.99
C ALA A 19 22.91 32.76 24.74
N LEU A 20 22.71 33.94 25.35
CA LEU A 20 21.38 34.39 25.74
C LEU A 20 20.55 34.53 24.46
N ILE A 21 19.80 33.50 24.14
CA ILE A 21 18.64 33.60 23.27
C ILE A 21 17.57 34.32 24.11
N SER A 22 17.02 35.40 23.53
CA SER A 22 15.82 36.06 24.03
C SER A 22 14.73 35.01 24.23
N GLN A 23 14.36 34.72 25.49
CA GLN A 23 13.23 33.86 25.83
C GLN A 23 11.97 34.40 25.17
N THR A 24 11.54 33.77 24.08
CA THR A 24 10.12 33.68 23.77
C THR A 24 9.51 32.85 24.89
N THR A 25 8.53 33.38 25.61
CA THR A 25 7.81 32.69 26.70
C THR A 25 7.39 31.30 26.25
N GLN A 26 8.06 30.26 26.75
CA GLN A 26 7.64 28.88 26.53
C GLN A 26 6.26 28.71 27.16
N ALA A 27 5.35 28.04 26.46
CA ALA A 27 4.01 27.83 26.97
C ALA A 27 4.08 26.89 28.19
N ALA A 28 3.54 27.33 29.33
CA ALA A 28 3.61 26.64 30.61
C ALA A 28 2.29 26.79 31.38
N ILE A 29 2.00 25.81 32.25
CA ILE A 29 0.97 25.94 33.28
C ILE A 29 1.68 26.45 34.54
N GLU A 30 1.31 27.61 35.04
CA GLU A 30 2.05 28.30 36.08
C GLU A 30 1.16 28.72 37.25
N SER A 31 1.71 28.64 38.45
CA SER A 31 1.21 29.23 39.68
C SER A 31 2.41 29.72 40.49
N ASP A 32 2.83 30.94 40.19
CA ASP A 32 3.94 31.70 40.76
C ASP A 32 3.50 32.69 41.85
N PHE A 33 2.19 32.77 42.14
CA PHE A 33 1.60 33.62 43.17
C PHE A 33 1.83 35.14 43.02
N ASP A 34 2.44 35.58 41.92
CA ASP A 34 2.75 36.97 41.59
C ASP A 34 1.51 37.86 41.44
N ASP A 35 0.37 37.25 41.11
CA ASP A 35 -0.93 37.92 41.01
C ASP A 35 -1.56 38.25 42.38
N GLY A 36 -0.92 37.84 43.47
CA GLY A 36 -1.37 38.06 44.85
C GLY A 36 -2.65 37.29 45.20
N THR A 37 -3.03 36.27 44.42
CA THR A 37 -4.34 35.63 44.52
C THR A 37 -4.24 34.17 44.99
N TYR A 38 -4.89 33.88 46.12
CA TYR A 38 -5.17 32.51 46.59
C TYR A 38 -6.69 32.32 46.79
N PRO A 39 -7.30 31.19 46.38
CA PRO A 39 -6.71 29.95 45.87
C PRO A 39 -6.46 29.92 44.34
N GLY A 40 -6.36 31.09 43.69
CA GLY A 40 -6.20 31.21 42.24
C GLY A 40 -7.50 30.99 41.45
N THR A 41 -7.41 31.01 40.11
CA THR A 41 -8.56 30.80 39.21
C THR A 41 -8.38 29.55 38.33
N VAL A 42 -9.50 28.95 37.91
CA VAL A 42 -9.54 27.82 36.96
C VAL A 42 -9.20 28.30 35.54
N GLY A 43 -8.51 27.45 34.75
CA GLY A 43 -8.10 27.73 33.37
C GLY A 43 -6.58 27.77 33.18
N ARG A 44 -6.13 27.96 31.93
CA ARG A 44 -4.71 27.91 31.54
C ARG A 44 -3.99 26.60 31.93
N GLY A 45 -4.72 25.48 31.89
CA GLY A 45 -4.21 24.15 32.25
C GLY A 45 -4.46 23.73 33.70
N TRP A 46 -4.97 24.62 34.57
CA TRP A 46 -5.47 24.25 35.89
C TRP A 46 -6.95 23.87 35.86
N VAL A 47 -7.28 22.69 36.38
CA VAL A 47 -8.65 22.14 36.42
C VAL A 47 -9.48 22.79 37.54
N ASP A 48 -8.86 23.01 38.70
CA ASP A 48 -9.50 23.53 39.91
C ASP A 48 -8.62 24.60 40.58
N THR A 49 -9.16 25.28 41.59
CA THR A 49 -8.40 26.17 42.48
C THR A 49 -7.54 25.36 43.44
N TRP A 50 -6.53 25.98 44.07
CA TRP A 50 -5.78 25.36 45.16
C TRP A 50 -6.71 24.90 46.29
N VAL A 51 -6.45 23.70 46.81
CA VAL A 51 -7.17 23.11 47.94
C VAL A 51 -6.18 22.85 49.06
N SER A 52 -6.55 23.17 50.29
CA SER A 52 -5.72 22.94 51.48
C SER A 52 -6.41 21.99 52.46
N SER A 53 -5.63 21.30 53.30
CA SER A 53 -6.15 20.57 54.47
C SER A 53 -6.96 21.48 55.41
N GLY A 54 -7.86 20.88 56.18
CA GLY A 54 -8.70 21.61 57.14
C GLY A 54 -7.89 22.27 58.26
N GLY A 55 -8.15 23.57 58.52
CA GLY A 55 -7.52 24.30 59.63
C GLY A 55 -6.21 25.02 59.30
N LEU A 56 -5.82 25.07 58.02
CA LEU A 56 -4.68 25.85 57.53
C LEU A 56 -5.05 27.31 57.26
N ILE A 57 -4.04 28.19 57.32
CA ILE A 57 -4.05 29.55 56.74
C ILE A 57 -3.02 29.58 55.61
N PRO A 58 -3.42 29.32 54.37
CA PRO A 58 -2.61 29.69 53.22
C PRO A 58 -2.74 31.21 53.01
N GLU A 59 -1.61 31.92 53.06
CA GLU A 59 -1.54 33.36 52.84
C GLU A 59 -0.43 33.73 51.86
N ILE A 60 -0.63 34.79 51.09
CA ILE A 60 0.37 35.29 50.15
C ILE A 60 1.24 36.31 50.89
N ILE A 61 2.53 36.04 51.00
CA ILE A 61 3.51 36.87 51.70
C ILE A 61 4.55 37.39 50.70
N SER A 62 5.04 38.62 50.89
CA SER A 62 6.10 39.21 50.05
C SER A 62 7.36 39.59 50.85
N ASP A 63 7.34 39.41 52.16
CA ASP A 63 8.51 39.61 53.02
C ASP A 63 9.42 38.38 52.92
N ASP A 64 10.74 38.59 52.82
CA ASP A 64 11.75 37.52 52.66
C ASP A 64 11.45 36.51 51.53
N PRO A 65 11.33 37.00 50.27
CA PRO A 65 10.87 36.20 49.14
C PRO A 65 11.80 35.03 48.82
N ILE A 66 11.20 33.89 48.43
CA ILE A 66 11.93 32.69 48.01
C ILE A 66 12.55 32.85 46.61
N ASP A 67 11.89 33.61 45.72
CA ASP A 67 12.42 34.02 44.42
C ASP A 67 12.39 35.55 44.25
N SER A 68 13.57 36.14 43.99
CA SER A 68 13.84 37.46 43.40
C SER A 68 12.86 38.64 43.60
N GLY A 69 12.17 38.76 44.74
CA GLY A 69 11.24 39.86 45.02
C GLY A 69 9.76 39.56 44.77
N SER A 70 9.41 38.31 44.44
CA SER A 70 8.05 37.84 44.17
C SER A 70 7.32 37.39 45.45
N PRO A 71 5.99 37.59 45.53
CA PRO A 71 5.17 36.99 46.58
C PRO A 71 5.15 35.45 46.48
N TYR A 72 5.04 34.76 47.61
CA TYR A 72 4.95 33.30 47.68
C TYR A 72 3.78 32.87 48.57
N LEU A 73 3.38 31.59 48.46
CA LEU A 73 2.36 31.01 49.33
C LEU A 73 2.99 30.50 50.63
N HIS A 74 2.66 31.16 51.74
CA HIS A 74 2.96 30.69 53.09
C HIS A 74 1.80 29.85 53.62
N VAL A 75 2.10 28.67 54.15
CA VAL A 75 1.09 27.74 54.65
C VAL A 75 1.35 27.43 56.12
N ASP A 76 0.53 28.02 56.99
CA ASP A 76 0.57 27.83 58.44
C ASP A 76 -0.77 27.29 58.98
N PHE A 77 -0.89 27.07 60.28
CA PHE A 77 -1.92 26.28 60.91
C PHE A 77 -2.58 26.96 62.14
N LEU A 78 -3.91 26.88 62.28
CA LEU A 78 -4.69 27.66 63.27
C LEU A 78 -5.23 26.93 64.51
N GLY A 79 -5.05 25.62 64.69
CA GLY A 79 -5.34 25.02 66.02
C GLY A 79 -6.03 23.65 66.07
N THR A 80 -5.41 22.61 65.53
CA THR A 80 -5.61 21.19 65.90
C THR A 80 -4.29 20.37 65.87
N PRO A 81 -3.83 19.77 66.98
CA PRO A 81 -2.54 19.07 67.09
C PRO A 81 -2.24 18.01 66.01
N GLY A 82 -0.99 17.96 65.52
CA GLY A 82 -0.38 16.77 64.88
C GLY A 82 -0.86 16.36 63.48
N GLY A 83 -1.50 17.28 62.75
CA GLY A 83 -2.14 17.00 61.46
C GLY A 83 -1.25 17.12 60.21
N TYR A 84 -1.78 16.67 59.07
CA TYR A 84 -1.21 16.88 57.74
C TYR A 84 -1.46 18.31 57.26
N ARG A 85 -0.43 18.93 56.67
CA ARG A 85 -0.52 20.27 56.09
C ARG A 85 -0.22 20.17 54.59
N ASN A 86 -1.27 19.91 53.80
CA ASN A 86 -1.14 19.77 52.36
C ASN A 86 -1.83 20.93 51.66
N VAL A 87 -1.19 21.46 50.61
CA VAL A 87 -1.86 22.16 49.52
C VAL A 87 -1.76 21.31 48.27
N LEU A 88 -2.86 21.24 47.52
CA LEU A 88 -2.93 20.43 46.31
C LEU A 88 -3.68 21.16 45.20
N ARG A 89 -3.33 20.81 43.96
CA ARG A 89 -4.01 21.32 42.78
C ARG A 89 -3.91 20.36 41.61
N THR A 90 -4.95 20.32 40.80
CA THR A 90 -5.07 19.44 39.63
C THR A 90 -4.78 20.20 38.35
N TYR A 91 -3.93 19.65 37.50
CA TYR A 91 -3.66 20.16 36.15
C TYR A 91 -4.11 19.18 35.06
N GLU A 92 -4.34 19.70 33.86
CA GLU A 92 -4.69 18.93 32.67
C GLU A 92 -3.92 19.45 31.44
N SER A 93 -4.06 18.75 30.30
CA SER A 93 -3.51 19.21 29.03
C SER A 93 -4.13 20.56 28.65
N GLY A 94 -3.30 21.57 28.44
CA GLY A 94 -3.71 22.97 28.32
C GLY A 94 -2.54 23.91 28.55
N GLY A 95 -2.70 25.20 28.26
CA GLY A 95 -1.60 26.17 28.43
C GLY A 95 -0.36 25.89 27.56
N GLY A 96 -0.52 25.10 26.48
CA GLY A 96 0.57 24.66 25.59
C GLY A 96 1.28 23.37 26.02
N ILE A 97 0.75 22.66 27.02
CA ILE A 97 1.26 21.39 27.53
C ILE A 97 0.33 20.23 27.16
N ASN A 98 0.90 19.11 26.72
CA ASN A 98 0.21 17.83 26.71
C ASN A 98 0.66 16.97 27.90
N ALA A 99 -0.20 16.83 28.90
CA ALA A 99 0.09 16.08 30.12
C ALA A 99 0.15 14.54 29.92
N GLU A 100 -0.19 14.04 28.73
CA GLU A 100 -0.02 12.64 28.32
C GLU A 100 1.39 12.37 27.74
N GLN A 101 2.10 13.43 27.31
CA GLN A 101 3.47 13.35 26.81
C GLN A 101 4.47 13.69 27.93
N THR A 102 5.77 13.52 27.67
CA THR A 102 6.81 13.85 28.65
C THR A 102 6.78 15.34 29.03
N HIS A 103 6.67 15.64 30.32
CA HIS A 103 6.61 17.02 30.83
C HIS A 103 7.32 17.14 32.17
N ARG A 104 7.71 18.36 32.52
CA ARG A 104 8.50 18.68 33.71
C ARG A 104 7.67 19.55 34.65
N ILE A 105 7.69 19.17 35.93
CA ILE A 105 7.03 19.88 37.03
C ILE A 105 8.13 20.46 37.90
N SER A 106 8.15 21.77 38.09
CA SER A 106 9.13 22.47 38.93
C SER A 106 8.44 23.26 40.01
N TRP A 107 9.08 23.39 41.17
CA TRP A 107 8.61 24.25 42.25
C TRP A 107 9.76 24.71 43.15
N LYS A 108 9.53 25.82 43.83
CA LYS A 108 10.38 26.32 44.92
C LYS A 108 9.74 25.99 46.26
N PHE A 109 10.58 25.63 47.22
CA PHE A 109 10.12 25.24 48.55
C PHE A 109 11.07 25.72 49.63
N ARG A 110 10.53 26.21 50.74
CA ARG A 110 11.27 26.48 51.97
C ARG A 110 10.49 25.96 53.17
N LEU A 111 11.16 25.21 54.04
CA LEU A 111 10.61 24.83 55.34
C LEU A 111 10.78 26.01 56.30
N ASP A 112 9.70 26.68 56.68
CA ASP A 112 9.73 27.78 57.65
C ASP A 112 9.56 27.22 59.07
N GLU A 113 10.71 26.96 59.69
CA GLU A 113 10.81 26.48 61.06
C GLU A 113 12.08 27.04 61.70
N PRO A 114 12.04 27.61 62.91
CA PRO A 114 13.26 28.02 63.60
C PRO A 114 14.23 26.84 63.75
N GLN A 115 15.52 27.05 63.45
CA GLN A 115 16.53 25.97 63.50
C GLN A 115 16.52 25.20 64.84
N ALA A 116 16.34 25.90 65.96
CA ALA A 116 16.29 25.27 67.27
C ALA A 116 15.05 24.38 67.46
N ASP A 117 13.92 24.72 66.83
CA ASP A 117 12.70 23.92 66.90
C ASP A 117 12.86 22.69 66.00
N PHE A 118 13.33 22.86 64.76
CA PHE A 118 13.63 21.75 63.85
C PHE A 118 14.57 20.70 64.50
N ASP A 119 15.65 21.15 65.15
CA ASP A 119 16.61 20.24 65.80
C ASP A 119 15.97 19.41 66.93
N ASN A 120 15.06 20.01 67.69
CA ASN A 120 14.42 19.39 68.86
C ASN A 120 13.17 18.57 68.51
N ASN A 121 12.46 18.96 67.45
CA ASN A 121 11.10 18.53 67.18
C ASN A 121 10.98 17.67 65.92
N PHE A 122 11.78 17.90 64.88
CA PHE A 122 11.78 17.10 63.64
C PHE A 122 12.53 15.77 63.84
N THR A 123 12.04 14.91 64.72
CA THR A 123 12.80 13.76 65.29
C THR A 123 12.13 12.41 65.13
N THR A 124 10.91 12.35 64.60
CA THR A 124 10.17 11.11 64.38
C THR A 124 9.97 10.83 62.89
N PHE A 125 9.53 9.61 62.56
CA PHE A 125 9.10 9.29 61.20
C PHE A 125 7.89 10.15 60.75
N ASP A 126 7.01 10.52 61.67
CA ASP A 126 5.81 11.29 61.31
C ASP A 126 6.09 12.79 61.12
N ASP A 127 7.26 13.27 61.56
CA ASP A 127 7.80 14.58 61.17
C ASP A 127 8.39 14.48 59.77
N ARG A 128 7.70 15.06 58.77
CA ARG A 128 8.13 14.91 57.39
C ARG A 128 7.76 16.06 56.47
N VAL A 129 8.53 16.17 55.40
CA VAL A 129 8.24 16.93 54.19
C VAL A 129 7.96 15.94 53.07
N HIS A 130 6.91 16.16 52.27
CA HIS A 130 6.56 15.29 51.15
C HIS A 130 5.97 16.06 49.97
N PHE A 131 6.33 15.61 48.77
CA PHE A 131 5.80 16.06 47.50
C PHE A 131 5.41 14.82 46.70
N PHE A 132 4.19 14.77 46.17
CA PHE A 132 3.75 13.59 45.42
C PHE A 132 2.61 13.91 44.45
N ALA A 133 2.40 13.02 43.48
CA ALA A 133 1.24 13.07 42.60
C ALA A 133 0.41 11.78 42.63
N ARG A 134 -0.89 11.91 42.38
CA ARG A 134 -1.86 10.81 42.34
C ARG A 134 -3.13 11.18 41.57
N ASN A 135 -3.99 10.20 41.31
CA ASN A 135 -5.23 10.35 40.52
C ASN A 135 -6.45 10.84 41.31
N ALA A 136 -6.34 10.95 42.64
CA ALA A 136 -7.45 11.40 43.51
C ALA A 136 -6.94 12.30 44.66
N PRO A 137 -7.66 13.35 45.09
CA PRO A 137 -7.20 14.24 46.16
C PRO A 137 -6.99 13.52 47.50
N ARG A 138 -5.96 13.93 48.24
CA ARG A 138 -5.61 13.38 49.57
C ARG A 138 -5.10 14.46 50.53
N SER A 139 -5.95 15.44 50.85
CA SER A 139 -5.56 16.57 51.71
C SER A 139 -5.23 16.18 53.15
N GLU A 140 -5.81 15.11 53.70
CA GLU A 140 -5.66 14.74 55.13
C GLU A 140 -4.71 13.55 55.38
N ALA A 141 -3.82 13.22 54.42
CA ALA A 141 -2.85 12.13 54.57
C ALA A 141 -1.61 12.30 53.66
N GLY A 142 -0.60 11.45 53.84
CA GLY A 142 0.61 11.38 52.99
C GLY A 142 0.51 10.30 51.90
N THR A 143 1.64 9.89 51.32
CA THR A 143 1.71 8.90 50.22
C THR A 143 1.12 7.53 50.58
N ASP A 144 0.58 6.81 49.59
CA ASP A 144 0.16 5.40 49.67
C ASP A 144 0.48 4.63 48.38
N ALA A 145 0.01 3.39 48.24
CA ALA A 145 0.28 2.54 47.07
C ALA A 145 -0.25 3.08 45.74
N SER A 146 -1.20 4.02 45.75
CA SER A 146 -1.78 4.65 44.53
C SER A 146 -1.08 5.94 44.11
N THR A 147 0.09 6.21 44.69
CA THR A 147 0.92 7.37 44.34
C THR A 147 1.61 7.08 43.00
N SER A 148 1.80 8.09 42.15
CA SER A 148 2.61 7.94 40.93
C SER A 148 4.08 8.14 41.27
N TRP A 149 4.48 9.35 41.63
CA TRP A 149 5.84 9.70 42.05
C TRP A 149 5.84 10.37 43.43
N ALA A 150 6.95 10.26 44.16
CA ALA A 150 7.09 10.90 45.47
C ALA A 150 8.53 11.30 45.79
N VAL A 151 8.69 12.50 46.38
CA VAL A 151 9.94 13.00 46.99
C VAL A 151 9.64 13.35 48.44
N PHE A 152 10.45 12.87 49.39
CA PHE A 152 10.14 13.00 50.82
C PHE A 152 11.37 13.02 51.73
N ALA A 153 11.28 13.68 52.88
CA ALA A 153 12.29 13.70 53.94
C ALA A 153 11.61 13.54 55.31
N HIS A 154 12.19 12.74 56.20
CA HIS A 154 11.59 12.41 57.50
C HIS A 154 12.57 12.71 58.65
N GLY A 155 12.05 12.93 59.86
CA GLY A 155 12.82 13.20 61.08
C GLY A 155 13.60 12.00 61.61
N ASP A 156 13.07 10.79 61.38
CA ASP A 156 13.70 9.49 61.66
C ASP A 156 13.32 8.44 60.59
N ALA A 157 14.09 7.35 60.52
CA ALA A 157 13.91 6.29 59.53
C ALA A 157 12.61 5.47 59.75
N HIS A 158 12.02 4.99 58.66
CA HIS A 158 10.97 3.98 58.70
C HIS A 158 11.51 2.64 59.23
N ALA A 159 10.62 1.74 59.68
CA ALA A 159 11.01 0.40 60.13
C ALA A 159 11.76 -0.44 59.07
N SER A 160 11.56 -0.14 57.79
CA SER A 160 12.30 -0.77 56.68
C SER A 160 13.69 -0.19 56.44
N GLY A 161 14.06 0.92 57.10
CA GLY A 161 15.33 1.63 56.92
C GLY A 161 15.28 2.81 55.92
N VAL A 162 14.17 2.97 55.20
CA VAL A 162 13.93 4.10 54.28
C VAL A 162 13.84 5.43 55.05
N ALA A 163 14.24 6.53 54.41
CA ALA A 163 14.20 7.90 54.95
C ALA A 163 15.18 8.17 56.11
N ALA A 164 16.25 7.39 56.24
CA ALA A 164 17.28 7.64 57.24
C ALA A 164 18.07 8.94 56.95
N GLY A 165 18.48 9.66 58.01
CA GLY A 165 19.48 10.74 57.90
C GLY A 165 18.97 12.15 57.62
N ARG A 166 17.65 12.39 57.64
CA ARG A 166 17.03 13.71 57.34
C ARG A 166 17.45 14.28 55.97
N THR A 167 17.64 13.40 55.00
CA THR A 167 17.85 13.74 53.59
C THR A 167 16.55 13.61 52.81
N PHE A 168 16.49 14.17 51.61
CA PHE A 168 15.42 13.86 50.65
C PHE A 168 15.62 12.47 50.05
N TRP A 169 14.52 11.75 49.87
CA TRP A 169 14.42 10.42 49.29
C TRP A 169 13.40 10.43 48.15
N ILE A 170 13.57 9.52 47.19
CA ILE A 170 12.70 9.32 46.03
C ILE A 170 12.14 7.89 46.10
N TYR A 171 10.89 7.68 45.67
CA TYR A 171 10.34 6.34 45.52
C TYR A 171 10.70 5.73 44.16
N ASP A 172 11.09 4.47 44.07
CA ASP A 172 11.42 3.84 42.77
C ASP A 172 10.88 2.40 42.75
N ASN A 173 9.85 2.10 41.94
CA ASN A 173 9.29 0.74 41.91
C ASN A 173 10.16 -0.22 41.07
N ALA A 174 11.35 -0.55 41.59
CA ALA A 174 12.29 -1.44 40.92
C ALA A 174 11.79 -2.88 40.84
N THR A 175 11.02 -3.35 41.83
CA THR A 175 10.59 -4.76 41.94
C THR A 175 9.27 -5.09 41.25
N GLY A 176 8.53 -4.08 40.78
CA GLY A 176 7.18 -4.25 40.24
C GLY A 176 6.08 -4.29 41.31
N ASP A 177 6.41 -4.11 42.60
CA ASP A 177 5.46 -4.04 43.71
C ASP A 177 5.42 -2.64 44.38
N SER A 178 4.29 -2.24 44.95
CA SER A 178 4.10 -0.90 45.55
C SER A 178 4.58 -0.76 47.00
N GLY A 179 5.45 -1.68 47.47
CA GLY A 179 5.95 -1.78 48.83
C GLY A 179 6.87 -0.62 49.25
N PHE A 180 6.81 -0.21 50.53
CA PHE A 180 7.66 0.87 51.08
C PHE A 180 8.90 0.30 51.80
N ASN A 181 9.92 -0.05 51.03
CA ASN A 181 11.13 -0.72 51.48
C ASN A 181 12.38 -0.12 50.81
N THR A 182 13.57 -0.60 51.18
CA THR A 182 14.85 -0.09 50.67
C THR A 182 15.14 -0.48 49.23
N ASP A 183 14.47 -1.51 48.70
CA ASP A 183 14.61 -1.90 47.30
C ASP A 183 13.81 -0.95 46.40
N ASN A 184 12.78 -0.29 46.96
CA ASN A 184 11.89 0.61 46.26
C ASN A 184 12.04 2.10 46.64
N ALA A 185 13.19 2.52 47.18
CA ALA A 185 13.45 3.91 47.54
C ALA A 185 14.94 4.30 47.43
N VAL A 186 15.21 5.52 46.97
CA VAL A 186 16.55 6.06 46.71
C VAL A 186 16.83 7.25 47.63
N ASP A 187 17.92 7.21 48.40
CA ASP A 187 18.44 8.35 49.16
C ASP A 187 19.17 9.32 48.23
N THR A 188 18.76 10.59 48.20
CA THR A 188 19.40 11.60 47.34
C THR A 188 20.67 12.20 47.95
N GLY A 189 20.86 12.04 49.27
CA GLY A 189 21.95 12.67 50.00
C GLY A 189 21.83 14.19 50.18
N VAL A 190 20.79 14.84 49.65
CA VAL A 190 20.54 16.28 49.85
C VAL A 190 19.90 16.49 51.23
N PRO A 191 20.53 17.22 52.16
CA PRO A 191 20.01 17.39 53.52
C PRO A 191 18.81 18.35 53.55
N LEU A 192 17.82 18.05 54.39
CA LEU A 192 16.76 18.98 54.77
C LEU A 192 17.26 19.91 55.89
N ILE A 193 17.41 21.18 55.55
CA ILE A 193 17.82 22.29 56.42
C ILE A 193 16.69 23.33 56.42
N PRO A 194 16.16 23.74 57.59
CA PRO A 194 15.08 24.70 57.68
C PRO A 194 15.55 26.12 57.29
N ASN A 195 14.63 26.93 56.77
CA ASN A 195 14.83 28.29 56.23
C ASN A 195 15.75 28.40 55.00
N ASN A 196 16.20 27.27 54.46
CA ASN A 196 16.87 27.26 53.16
C ASN A 196 15.87 27.20 52.01
N ASN A 197 16.23 27.81 50.89
CA ASN A 197 15.49 27.77 49.63
C ASN A 197 15.91 26.53 48.83
N TYR A 198 14.92 25.77 48.37
CA TYR A 198 15.12 24.61 47.51
C TYR A 198 14.41 24.81 46.19
N ALA A 199 15.04 24.34 45.11
CA ALA A 199 14.37 24.14 43.84
C ALA A 199 14.30 22.64 43.52
N PHE A 200 13.10 22.21 43.15
CA PHE A 200 12.82 20.84 42.75
C PHE A 200 12.36 20.81 41.31
N ALA A 201 12.64 19.70 40.65
CA ALA A 201 11.92 19.33 39.45
C ALA A 201 11.74 17.83 39.31
N VAL A 202 10.59 17.46 38.74
CA VAL A 202 10.25 16.10 38.38
C VAL A 202 9.89 16.08 36.89
N THR A 203 10.68 15.39 36.08
CA THR A 203 10.35 15.15 34.66
C THR A 203 9.68 13.79 34.56
N ILE A 204 8.48 13.74 33.99
CA ILE A 204 7.61 12.57 33.99
C ILE A 204 7.39 12.11 32.56
N ASN A 205 7.48 10.80 32.32
CA ASN A 205 7.04 10.13 31.10
C ASN A 205 5.83 9.23 31.43
N PRO A 206 4.59 9.70 31.16
CA PRO A 206 3.38 8.96 31.50
C PRO A 206 3.23 7.62 30.74
N GLU A 207 3.63 7.59 29.47
CA GLU A 207 3.50 6.41 28.58
C GLU A 207 4.24 5.19 29.16
N TYR A 208 5.44 5.42 29.70
CA TYR A 208 6.27 4.38 30.30
C TYR A 208 6.18 4.34 31.84
N GLN A 209 5.37 5.22 32.45
CA GLN A 209 5.25 5.38 33.92
C GLN A 209 6.61 5.61 34.61
N LEU A 210 7.45 6.45 33.99
CA LEU A 210 8.80 6.77 34.46
C LEU A 210 8.90 8.22 34.91
N TYR A 211 9.86 8.52 35.79
CA TYR A 211 10.19 9.89 36.14
C TYR A 211 11.65 10.08 36.59
N THR A 212 12.19 11.27 36.41
CA THR A 212 13.48 11.69 36.96
C THR A 212 13.29 12.87 37.91
N VAL A 213 14.17 12.97 38.91
CA VAL A 213 14.12 14.01 39.93
C VAL A 213 15.42 14.82 39.93
N PHE A 214 15.26 16.13 40.05
CA PHE A 214 16.30 17.10 40.35
C PHE A 214 15.98 17.82 41.66
N ILE A 215 16.97 17.97 42.53
CA ILE A 215 16.86 18.71 43.79
C ILE A 215 18.10 19.59 43.92
N THR A 216 17.93 20.85 44.29
CA THR A 216 19.04 21.71 44.70
C THR A 216 18.66 22.56 45.91
N ASN A 217 19.54 22.59 46.91
CA ASN A 217 19.51 23.56 48.00
C ASN A 217 20.29 24.79 47.54
N GLU A 218 19.62 25.91 47.33
CA GLU A 218 20.19 27.09 46.68
C GLU A 218 21.16 27.86 47.57
N ASP A 219 21.03 27.71 48.89
CA ASP A 219 21.90 28.36 49.87
C ASP A 219 23.23 27.61 50.11
N THR A 220 23.24 26.28 49.93
CA THR A 220 24.41 25.44 50.18
C THR A 220 25.01 24.82 48.91
N ALA A 221 24.31 24.91 47.78
CA ALA A 221 24.60 24.25 46.52
C ALA A 221 24.64 22.70 46.58
N ALA A 222 24.12 22.08 47.63
CA ALA A 222 23.92 20.64 47.68
C ALA A 222 22.82 20.24 46.67
N SER A 223 23.12 19.32 45.76
CA SER A 223 22.19 18.94 44.70
C SER A 223 22.20 17.44 44.40
N PHE A 224 21.10 16.98 43.82
CA PHE A 224 20.92 15.64 43.30
C PHE A 224 20.28 15.71 41.91
N THR A 225 20.71 14.82 41.03
CA THR A 225 20.11 14.61 39.71
C THR A 225 20.04 13.11 39.49
N SER A 226 18.87 12.62 39.11
CA SER A 226 18.68 11.20 38.81
C SER A 226 19.59 10.77 37.66
N THR A 227 20.33 9.70 37.87
CA THR A 227 21.22 9.10 36.86
C THR A 227 20.51 8.08 35.98
N ASN A 228 19.45 7.46 36.51
CA ASN A 228 18.51 6.58 35.82
C ASN A 228 17.07 7.05 36.09
N PRO A 229 16.10 6.78 35.20
CA PRO A 229 14.69 7.00 35.48
C PRO A 229 14.19 6.08 36.60
N HIS A 230 13.32 6.62 37.46
CA HIS A 230 12.60 5.91 38.51
C HIS A 230 11.22 5.48 38.01
N ARG A 231 10.66 4.40 38.55
CA ARG A 231 9.33 3.90 38.17
C ARG A 231 8.24 4.43 39.08
N PHE A 232 7.05 4.65 38.51
CA PHE A 232 5.86 4.99 39.31
C PHE A 232 5.59 3.91 40.36
N ARG A 233 5.08 4.35 41.51
CA ARG A 233 4.72 3.43 42.59
C ARG A 233 3.53 2.54 42.23
N ASP A 234 2.52 3.08 41.54
CA ASP A 234 1.42 2.30 40.98
C ASP A 234 1.62 2.07 39.47
N LEU A 235 2.13 0.89 39.09
CA LEU A 235 2.33 0.51 37.69
C LEU A 235 1.04 0.07 37.00
N SER A 236 -0.06 -0.11 37.75
CA SER A 236 -1.38 -0.42 37.19
C SER A 236 -2.20 0.83 36.87
N ALA A 237 -1.68 2.01 37.19
CA ALA A 237 -2.39 3.26 37.10
C ALA A 237 -2.54 3.74 35.64
N THR A 238 -3.66 4.40 35.37
CA THR A 238 -3.96 5.06 34.10
C THR A 238 -2.98 6.20 33.82
N LEU A 239 -2.84 6.58 32.54
CA LEU A 239 -1.92 7.60 32.04
C LEU A 239 -2.13 8.99 32.65
N ASP A 240 -3.23 9.24 33.37
CA ASP A 240 -3.57 10.51 34.01
C ASP A 240 -3.27 10.54 35.53
N SER A 241 -2.66 9.48 36.06
CA SER A 241 -2.52 9.29 37.51
C SER A 241 -1.60 10.27 38.22
N HIS A 242 -0.80 11.04 37.51
CA HIS A 242 0.18 12.00 38.03
C HIS A 242 -0.34 13.46 38.05
N ARG A 243 -1.64 13.67 37.86
CA ARG A 243 -2.22 15.01 37.63
C ARG A 243 -2.58 15.83 38.87
N ILE A 244 -2.68 15.22 40.05
CA ILE A 244 -3.00 15.96 41.30
C ILE A 244 -1.73 16.13 42.12
N LEU A 245 -1.16 17.33 42.07
CA LEU A 245 0.08 17.68 42.78
C LEU A 245 -0.21 17.97 44.23
N HIS A 246 0.51 17.33 45.14
CA HIS A 246 0.44 17.56 46.57
C HIS A 246 1.77 18.08 47.07
N PHE A 247 1.73 19.20 47.78
CA PHE A 247 2.86 19.78 48.49
C PHE A 247 2.51 19.89 49.96
N GLY A 248 3.33 19.31 50.83
CA GLY A 248 3.00 19.38 52.24
C GLY A 248 4.00 18.80 53.19
N ILE A 249 3.63 18.94 54.45
CA ILE A 249 4.42 18.50 55.59
C ILE A 249 3.50 17.82 56.62
N ARG A 250 4.10 17.12 57.57
CA ARG A 250 3.43 16.65 58.78
C ARG A 250 4.29 16.94 59.99
N ALA A 251 3.63 17.25 61.10
CA ALA A 251 4.25 17.37 62.41
C ALA A 251 3.70 16.32 63.38
N ASP A 252 4.57 15.72 64.19
CA ASP A 252 4.20 14.81 65.25
C ASP A 252 3.87 15.57 66.55
N GLY A 253 2.72 16.26 66.56
CA GLY A 253 2.21 16.96 67.74
C GLY A 253 1.78 18.42 67.52
N ASP A 254 1.63 19.17 68.61
CA ASP A 254 1.24 20.59 68.64
C ASP A 254 2.40 21.54 68.30
N GLU A 255 3.09 21.27 67.19
CA GLU A 255 4.31 21.98 66.82
C GLU A 255 4.06 22.97 65.68
N PHE A 256 4.64 24.16 65.83
CA PHE A 256 4.71 25.16 64.77
C PHE A 256 5.69 24.67 63.71
N ARG A 257 5.22 24.49 62.47
CA ARG A 257 6.05 24.13 61.32
C ARG A 257 5.30 24.55 60.07
N ALA A 258 5.66 25.70 59.52
CA ALA A 258 5.06 26.23 58.31
C ALA A 258 5.93 25.85 57.10
N PHE A 259 5.40 26.03 55.91
CA PHE A 259 6.21 25.95 54.70
C PHE A 259 5.78 27.01 53.69
N ASP A 260 6.75 27.36 52.85
CA ASP A 260 6.58 28.30 51.76
C ASP A 260 6.67 27.53 50.43
N LEU A 261 5.76 27.87 49.51
CA LEU A 261 5.67 27.29 48.17
C LEU A 261 5.60 28.40 47.13
N ASP A 262 6.37 28.27 46.05
CA ASP A 262 6.39 29.24 44.95
C ASP A 262 6.75 28.58 43.61
N THR A 263 6.56 29.30 42.51
CA THR A 263 7.01 28.96 41.15
C THR A 263 6.60 27.56 40.72
N VAL A 264 5.34 27.18 40.96
CA VAL A 264 4.83 25.86 40.53
C VAL A 264 4.57 25.92 39.04
N THR A 265 5.48 25.37 38.25
CA THR A 265 5.47 25.47 36.78
C THR A 265 5.49 24.08 36.16
N ILE A 266 4.64 23.88 35.15
CA ILE A 266 4.56 22.66 34.36
C ILE A 266 4.86 23.01 32.90
N GLU A 267 5.90 22.37 32.36
CA GLU A 267 6.46 22.68 31.05
C GLU A 267 6.59 21.43 30.19
N GLN A 268 6.47 21.56 28.87
CA GLN A 268 6.62 20.43 27.96
C GLN A 268 8.10 20.06 27.91
N ALA A 269 8.43 18.81 28.20
CA ALA A 269 9.79 18.30 28.16
C ALA A 269 9.96 17.43 26.91
N LEU A 270 10.77 17.88 25.96
CA LEU A 270 11.07 17.09 24.77
C LEU A 270 12.17 16.07 25.10
N GLY A 271 11.79 14.81 25.36
CA GLY A 271 12.69 13.66 25.28
C GLY A 271 13.76 13.48 26.38
N GLU A 272 13.53 13.91 27.63
CA GLU A 272 14.55 13.85 28.69
C GLU A 272 14.47 12.65 29.65
N VAL A 273 13.51 11.72 29.50
CA VAL A 273 13.46 10.49 30.31
C VAL A 273 13.94 9.32 29.46
N PRO A 274 15.14 8.75 29.73
CA PRO A 274 15.66 7.60 29.00
C PRO A 274 14.67 6.42 29.05
N ILE A 275 14.47 5.75 27.91
CA ILE A 275 13.53 4.63 27.77
C ILE A 275 14.28 3.30 27.95
N PRO A 276 13.80 2.36 28.81
CA PRO A 276 14.37 1.02 28.96
C PRO A 276 14.35 0.22 27.64
N PRO A 277 15.19 -0.82 27.52
CA PRO A 277 15.14 -1.72 26.37
C PRO A 277 13.81 -2.51 26.38
N GLN A 278 13.37 -2.98 25.23
CA GLN A 278 12.18 -3.83 25.07
C GLN A 278 12.59 -5.24 24.67
N ILE A 279 11.93 -6.25 25.25
CA ILE A 279 12.04 -7.66 24.84
C ILE A 279 10.80 -7.94 23.99
N VAL A 280 11.01 -8.24 22.70
CA VAL A 280 9.94 -8.48 21.71
C VAL A 280 10.19 -9.81 21.00
N ASP A 281 9.18 -10.30 20.26
CA ASP A 281 9.25 -11.56 19.48
C ASP A 281 9.73 -12.78 20.27
N LEU A 282 9.32 -12.87 21.53
CA LEU A 282 9.71 -13.94 22.43
C LEU A 282 9.01 -15.26 22.06
N PHE A 283 9.82 -16.26 21.74
CA PHE A 283 9.44 -17.65 21.63
C PHE A 283 10.36 -18.50 22.52
N PRO A 284 9.85 -19.54 23.21
CA PRO A 284 8.45 -19.89 23.30
C PRO A 284 7.62 -18.86 24.10
N PHE A 285 6.33 -18.77 23.78
CA PHE A 285 5.39 -18.01 24.61
C PHE A 285 5.30 -18.64 26.01
N ASN A 286 4.84 -17.85 26.98
CA ASN A 286 4.55 -18.37 28.31
C ASN A 286 3.47 -19.46 28.22
N LEU A 287 3.71 -20.58 28.90
CA LEU A 287 2.96 -21.84 28.91
C LEU A 287 2.96 -22.61 27.57
N ALA A 288 3.94 -22.40 26.70
CA ALA A 288 4.04 -23.13 25.44
C ALA A 288 4.48 -24.60 25.61
N VAL A 289 4.12 -25.43 24.63
CA VAL A 289 4.64 -26.79 24.46
C VAL A 289 5.38 -26.86 23.13
N ILE A 290 6.69 -27.15 23.18
CA ILE A 290 7.61 -27.07 22.04
C ILE A 290 8.49 -28.33 21.93
N LYS A 291 9.18 -28.52 20.81
CA LYS A 291 10.29 -29.48 20.70
C LYS A 291 11.56 -28.84 21.27
N ALA A 292 12.50 -29.67 21.73
CA ALA A 292 13.77 -29.17 22.26
C ALA A 292 14.62 -28.47 21.19
N GLU A 293 14.59 -28.95 19.94
CA GLU A 293 15.33 -28.31 18.84
C GLU A 293 14.84 -26.89 18.48
N GLU A 294 13.63 -26.50 18.88
CA GLU A 294 13.07 -25.18 18.58
C GLU A 294 13.73 -24.06 19.41
N GLY A 295 14.35 -24.39 20.56
CA GLY A 295 15.10 -23.43 21.37
C GLY A 295 14.27 -22.32 22.00
N ILE A 296 14.95 -21.26 22.42
CA ILE A 296 14.37 -19.97 22.83
C ILE A 296 14.93 -18.89 21.91
N GLN A 297 14.08 -17.99 21.43
CA GLN A 297 14.47 -16.84 20.62
C GLN A 297 13.70 -15.59 21.08
N PHE A 298 14.35 -14.44 21.05
CA PHE A 298 13.72 -13.15 21.30
C PHE A 298 14.55 -12.03 20.71
N GLN A 299 13.93 -10.88 20.49
CA GLN A 299 14.60 -9.67 20.07
C GLN A 299 14.66 -8.66 21.21
N VAL A 300 15.77 -7.93 21.29
CA VAL A 300 15.97 -6.81 22.20
C VAL A 300 16.04 -5.53 21.38
N VAL A 301 15.10 -4.62 21.57
CA VAL A 301 15.07 -3.30 20.90
C VAL A 301 15.40 -2.22 21.91
N SER A 302 16.30 -1.30 21.60
CA SER A 302 16.61 -0.18 22.50
C SER A 302 17.11 1.06 21.77
N GLU A 303 16.60 2.22 22.19
CA GLU A 303 17.15 3.53 21.80
C GLU A 303 18.55 3.75 22.38
N ASN A 304 18.83 3.12 23.53
CA ASN A 304 20.12 3.18 24.21
C ASN A 304 20.91 1.90 23.90
N PRO A 305 22.07 1.97 23.24
CA PRO A 305 22.84 0.79 22.86
C PRO A 305 23.08 -0.20 24.02
N VAL A 306 22.65 -1.45 23.85
CA VAL A 306 22.79 -2.58 24.78
C VAL A 306 24.00 -3.43 24.38
N GLN A 307 24.86 -3.78 25.33
CA GLN A 307 25.94 -4.76 25.08
C GLN A 307 25.41 -6.18 25.29
N GLU A 308 26.01 -7.17 24.61
CA GLU A 308 25.65 -8.59 24.78
C GLU A 308 25.73 -9.04 26.25
N ALA A 309 26.72 -8.54 27.00
CA ALA A 309 26.90 -8.86 28.42
C ALA A 309 25.81 -8.29 29.34
N ASP A 310 24.98 -7.36 28.85
CA ASP A 310 23.87 -6.77 29.58
C ASP A 310 22.54 -7.50 29.31
N ILE A 311 22.57 -8.60 28.55
CA ILE A 311 21.45 -9.50 28.28
C ILE A 311 21.71 -10.83 28.99
N SER A 312 20.81 -11.24 29.87
CA SER A 312 20.92 -12.50 30.63
C SER A 312 19.70 -13.39 30.48
N LEU A 313 19.92 -14.71 30.50
CA LEU A 313 18.89 -15.75 30.55
C LEU A 313 19.19 -16.73 31.68
N VAL A 314 18.25 -16.85 32.63
CA VAL A 314 18.32 -17.83 33.73
C VAL A 314 17.21 -18.86 33.53
N LEU A 315 17.57 -20.13 33.35
CA LEU A 315 16.63 -21.25 33.18
C LEU A 315 16.66 -22.19 34.39
N ASN A 316 15.51 -22.47 34.98
CA ASN A 316 15.34 -23.31 36.18
C ASN A 316 16.31 -22.91 37.32
N GLY A 317 16.57 -21.61 37.46
CA GLY A 317 17.53 -21.05 38.44
C GLY A 317 19.01 -21.17 38.06
N THR A 318 19.34 -21.63 36.85
CA THR A 318 20.71 -21.70 36.32
C THR A 318 20.92 -20.62 35.26
N ASP A 319 21.92 -19.78 35.43
CA ASP A 319 22.33 -18.79 34.43
C ASP A 319 22.97 -19.48 33.21
N VAL A 320 22.37 -19.28 32.04
CA VAL A 320 22.83 -19.84 30.76
C VAL A 320 23.27 -18.75 29.77
N SER A 321 23.47 -17.51 30.24
CA SER A 321 23.75 -16.33 29.40
C SER A 321 24.98 -16.50 28.49
N ASP A 322 26.01 -17.23 28.95
CA ASP A 322 27.22 -17.53 28.17
C ASP A 322 26.97 -18.41 26.92
N GLN A 323 25.76 -18.96 26.77
CA GLN A 323 25.36 -19.83 25.65
C GLN A 323 24.43 -19.13 24.65
N LEU A 324 24.10 -17.86 24.89
CA LEU A 324 23.28 -17.06 23.98
C LEU A 324 24.06 -16.76 22.68
N LEU A 325 23.35 -16.85 21.56
CA LEU A 325 23.85 -16.47 20.24
C LEU A 325 23.20 -15.14 19.84
N PHE A 326 24.00 -14.17 19.43
CA PHE A 326 23.57 -12.82 19.09
C PHE A 326 23.78 -12.52 17.61
N THR A 327 22.76 -11.98 16.94
CA THR A 327 22.89 -11.33 15.63
C THR A 327 22.22 -9.95 15.67
N GLY A 328 22.70 -9.00 14.85
CA GLY A 328 22.13 -7.65 14.80
C GLY A 328 23.08 -6.56 15.29
N THR A 329 22.55 -5.55 15.96
CA THR A 329 23.27 -4.35 16.39
C THR A 329 22.97 -4.01 17.86
N PRO A 330 23.78 -3.16 18.52
CA PRO A 330 23.53 -2.74 19.90
C PRO A 330 22.16 -2.10 20.17
N SER A 331 21.47 -1.56 19.14
CA SER A 331 20.11 -1.01 19.29
C SER A 331 19.02 -2.04 18.98
N GLN A 332 19.39 -3.19 18.42
CA GLN A 332 18.48 -4.26 18.04
C GLN A 332 19.23 -5.60 17.93
N TRP A 333 19.10 -6.45 18.95
CA TRP A 333 19.70 -7.79 18.97
C TRP A 333 18.64 -8.87 18.74
N ASP A 334 18.89 -9.81 17.84
CA ASP A 334 18.21 -11.10 17.80
C ASP A 334 19.02 -12.09 18.63
N VAL A 335 18.38 -12.74 19.58
CA VAL A 335 19.02 -13.60 20.59
C VAL A 335 18.44 -15.00 20.51
N ILE A 336 19.30 -16.02 20.45
CA ILE A 336 18.89 -17.43 20.36
C ILE A 336 19.60 -18.26 21.44
N TYR A 337 18.86 -19.20 22.05
CA TYR A 337 19.37 -20.26 22.90
C TYR A 337 18.87 -21.64 22.41
N ALA A 338 19.78 -22.51 21.99
CA ALA A 338 19.45 -23.85 21.47
C ALA A 338 19.74 -24.99 22.47
N GLY A 339 20.11 -24.67 23.72
CA GLY A 339 20.58 -25.65 24.72
C GLY A 339 19.45 -26.35 25.49
N LEU A 340 18.26 -26.50 24.92
CA LEU A 340 17.14 -27.16 25.60
C LEU A 340 17.30 -28.68 25.58
N THR A 341 16.83 -29.33 26.64
CA THR A 341 16.69 -30.79 26.74
C THR A 341 15.25 -31.18 26.51
N ALA A 342 14.98 -32.30 25.84
CA ALA A 342 13.63 -32.83 25.61
C ALA A 342 12.94 -33.29 26.91
N ASP A 343 11.62 -33.41 26.88
CA ASP A 343 10.76 -33.84 28.00
C ASP A 343 11.04 -33.12 29.33
N THR A 344 11.25 -31.81 29.27
CA THR A 344 11.66 -30.99 30.43
C THR A 344 10.76 -29.75 30.60
N ALA A 345 10.35 -29.49 31.83
CA ALA A 345 9.68 -28.23 32.20
C ALA A 345 10.73 -27.15 32.52
N TYR A 346 10.54 -25.94 31.99
CA TYR A 346 11.39 -24.79 32.21
C TYR A 346 10.63 -23.63 32.84
N THR A 347 11.25 -22.97 33.80
CA THR A 347 10.99 -21.57 34.14
C THR A 347 12.20 -20.73 33.71
N GLY A 348 11.96 -19.57 33.13
CA GLY A 348 12.98 -18.70 32.56
C GLY A 348 12.81 -17.25 32.96
N GLU A 349 13.90 -16.56 33.24
CA GLU A 349 13.96 -15.11 33.43
C GLU A 349 14.95 -14.53 32.41
N ILE A 350 14.45 -13.66 31.54
CA ILE A 350 15.25 -12.85 30.61
C ILE A 350 15.40 -11.49 31.25
N SER A 351 16.61 -10.93 31.32
CA SER A 351 16.83 -9.57 31.78
C SER A 351 17.75 -8.82 30.83
N VAL A 352 17.44 -7.55 30.57
CA VAL A 352 18.18 -6.67 29.67
C VAL A 352 18.42 -5.34 30.37
N THR A 353 19.66 -4.88 30.40
CA THR A 353 20.03 -3.58 30.96
C THR A 353 20.60 -2.67 29.87
N SER A 354 20.20 -1.39 29.89
CA SER A 354 20.75 -0.33 29.04
C SER A 354 20.98 0.94 29.85
N ALA A 355 21.59 1.97 29.24
CA ALA A 355 21.63 3.31 29.83
C ALA A 355 20.23 3.93 30.04
N GLY A 356 19.21 3.39 29.37
CA GLY A 356 17.82 3.77 29.53
C GLY A 356 17.08 3.09 30.69
N GLY A 357 17.70 2.11 31.35
CA GLY A 357 17.09 1.30 32.42
C GLY A 357 17.09 -0.19 32.12
N MET A 358 16.35 -0.96 32.92
CA MET A 358 16.28 -2.42 32.84
C MET A 358 14.88 -2.90 32.40
N ALA A 359 14.84 -3.97 31.61
CA ALA A 359 13.64 -4.74 31.31
C ALA A 359 13.84 -6.21 31.68
N SER A 360 12.79 -6.88 32.12
CA SER A 360 12.81 -8.31 32.45
C SER A 360 11.50 -8.97 32.02
N GLN A 361 11.60 -10.23 31.59
CA GLN A 361 10.47 -11.05 31.16
C GLN A 361 10.61 -12.47 31.72
N ASN A 362 9.55 -12.94 32.37
CA ASN A 362 9.46 -14.32 32.86
C ASN A 362 8.70 -15.20 31.87
N ILE A 363 9.14 -16.45 31.71
CA ILE A 363 8.50 -17.49 30.92
C ILE A 363 8.46 -18.81 31.66
N GLN A 364 7.46 -19.62 31.36
CA GLN A 364 7.36 -21.02 31.73
C GLN A 364 6.96 -21.81 30.48
N PHE A 365 7.55 -22.97 30.21
CA PHE A 365 7.18 -23.77 29.04
C PHE A 365 7.64 -25.23 29.22
N TRP A 366 7.24 -26.10 28.29
CA TRP A 366 7.62 -27.52 28.28
C TRP A 366 8.24 -27.90 26.93
N THR A 367 9.30 -28.69 26.98
CA THR A 367 9.80 -29.43 25.82
C THR A 367 9.22 -30.84 25.82
N VAL A 368 8.84 -31.38 24.66
CA VAL A 368 8.26 -32.74 24.52
C VAL A 368 8.80 -33.48 23.30
N GLU A 369 9.08 -34.78 23.41
CA GLU A 369 9.38 -35.64 22.24
C GLU A 369 8.12 -36.10 21.52
N ASP A 370 7.04 -36.40 22.25
CA ASP A 370 5.75 -36.83 21.69
C ASP A 370 4.61 -35.99 22.28
N THR A 371 4.17 -36.31 23.50
CA THR A 371 3.03 -35.69 24.17
C THR A 371 3.28 -35.47 25.66
N LEU A 372 2.84 -34.33 26.19
CA LEU A 372 2.72 -34.02 27.60
C LEU A 372 1.33 -34.38 28.10
N THR A 373 1.21 -35.32 29.04
CA THR A 373 -0.07 -35.59 29.72
C THR A 373 -0.35 -34.49 30.74
N LEU A 374 -1.45 -33.76 30.55
CA LEU A 374 -1.91 -32.70 31.45
C LEU A 374 -2.89 -33.24 32.49
N PHE A 375 -3.69 -34.24 32.11
CA PHE A 375 -4.65 -34.92 32.99
C PHE A 375 -4.94 -36.33 32.45
N ASP A 376 -5.03 -37.30 33.34
CA ASP A 376 -5.53 -38.65 33.05
C ASP A 376 -6.46 -39.06 34.18
N SER A 377 -7.73 -39.35 33.87
CA SER A 377 -8.69 -39.76 34.90
C SER A 377 -8.41 -41.16 35.48
N GLY A 378 -7.57 -41.97 34.81
CA GLY A 378 -7.34 -43.36 35.17
C GLY A 378 -8.62 -44.20 35.18
N GLY A 379 -9.54 -43.92 34.25
CA GLY A 379 -10.87 -44.55 34.20
C GLY A 379 -11.76 -44.23 35.41
N PHE A 380 -11.44 -43.16 36.16
CA PHE A 380 -12.06 -42.84 37.45
C PHE A 380 -11.98 -43.98 38.49
N GLU A 381 -11.06 -44.93 38.34
CA GLU A 381 -11.02 -46.16 39.14
C GLU A 381 -10.58 -45.94 40.59
N ASP A 382 -9.75 -44.92 40.87
CA ASP A 382 -9.23 -44.64 42.21
C ASP A 382 -10.38 -44.31 43.20
N ASP A 383 -10.72 -45.24 44.10
CA ASP A 383 -11.76 -45.10 45.12
C ASP A 383 -11.55 -43.93 46.10
N THR A 384 -10.31 -43.47 46.25
CA THR A 384 -9.96 -42.39 47.17
C THR A 384 -10.19 -41.04 46.52
N LEU A 385 -9.81 -40.90 45.25
CA LEU A 385 -9.99 -39.68 44.47
C LEU A 385 -11.42 -39.56 43.93
N TYR A 386 -11.99 -40.66 43.42
CA TYR A 386 -13.30 -40.74 42.78
C TYR A 386 -14.21 -41.77 43.47
N PRO A 387 -14.69 -41.50 44.71
CA PRO A 387 -15.65 -42.35 45.38
C PRO A 387 -17.02 -42.30 44.68
N VAL A 388 -17.74 -43.42 44.65
CA VAL A 388 -19.10 -43.49 44.09
C VAL A 388 -20.04 -42.48 44.79
N GLY A 389 -20.72 -41.65 44.00
CA GLY A 389 -21.58 -40.57 44.48
C GLY A 389 -21.30 -39.22 43.79
N PRO A 390 -21.82 -38.10 44.31
CA PRO A 390 -21.59 -36.77 43.73
C PRO A 390 -20.11 -36.41 43.64
N LEU A 391 -19.69 -35.87 42.50
CA LEU A 391 -18.33 -35.39 42.25
C LEU A 391 -17.97 -34.31 43.29
N GLY A 392 -16.87 -34.55 44.00
CA GLY A 392 -16.32 -33.60 44.97
C GLY A 392 -15.38 -32.59 44.33
N ASN A 393 -14.98 -31.57 45.09
CA ASN A 393 -13.79 -30.81 44.73
C ASN A 393 -12.56 -31.71 44.96
N ILE A 394 -11.96 -32.19 43.88
CA ILE A 394 -10.90 -33.21 43.85
C ILE A 394 -9.68 -32.59 43.18
N ILE A 395 -8.51 -32.76 43.79
CA ILE A 395 -7.23 -32.44 43.17
C ILE A 395 -6.55 -33.75 42.74
N HIS A 396 -6.23 -33.87 41.45
CA HIS A 396 -5.58 -35.04 40.84
C HIS A 396 -4.50 -34.54 39.86
N ASP A 397 -3.23 -34.86 40.11
CA ASP A 397 -2.08 -34.56 39.24
C ASP A 397 -2.06 -33.10 38.72
N ALA A 398 -2.04 -32.15 39.67
CA ALA A 398 -2.06 -30.70 39.43
C ALA A 398 -3.33 -30.15 38.75
N SER A 399 -4.35 -30.98 38.55
CA SER A 399 -5.67 -30.58 38.08
C SER A 399 -6.68 -30.57 39.22
N GLU A 400 -7.68 -29.67 39.18
CA GLU A 400 -8.72 -29.51 40.20
C GLU A 400 -10.12 -29.52 39.58
N TRP A 401 -11.03 -30.31 40.17
CA TRP A 401 -12.45 -30.31 39.80
C TRP A 401 -13.22 -29.25 40.55
N PHE A 402 -14.01 -28.46 39.84
CA PHE A 402 -14.98 -27.51 40.37
C PHE A 402 -16.39 -28.00 40.02
N PRO A 403 -17.04 -28.76 40.92
CA PRO A 403 -18.36 -29.31 40.65
C PRO A 403 -19.44 -28.25 40.57
N ALA A 404 -20.48 -28.55 39.80
CA ALA A 404 -21.62 -27.68 39.64
C ALA A 404 -22.50 -27.61 40.92
N GLY A 405 -23.49 -26.71 40.93
CA GLY A 405 -24.48 -26.65 42.01
C GLY A 405 -25.28 -27.95 42.19
N VAL A 406 -25.50 -28.68 41.08
CA VAL A 406 -25.88 -30.11 41.11
C VAL A 406 -24.75 -30.87 40.42
N PRO A 407 -23.79 -31.46 41.16
CA PRO A 407 -22.62 -32.11 40.59
C PRO A 407 -22.95 -33.26 39.65
N ALA A 408 -22.03 -33.59 38.73
CA ALA A 408 -21.99 -34.93 38.14
C ALA A 408 -21.81 -36.01 39.24
N GLU A 409 -22.10 -37.26 38.92
CA GLU A 409 -21.91 -38.39 39.84
C GLU A 409 -20.87 -39.37 39.30
N ILE A 410 -20.01 -39.91 40.15
CA ILE A 410 -19.22 -41.11 39.85
C ILE A 410 -20.14 -42.32 40.08
N ILE A 411 -20.39 -43.10 39.03
CA ILE A 411 -21.24 -44.29 39.09
C ILE A 411 -20.42 -45.51 38.71
N ASP A 412 -20.54 -46.57 39.51
CA ASP A 412 -20.04 -47.90 39.17
C ASP A 412 -21.10 -48.67 38.35
N LEU A 413 -20.79 -48.95 37.08
CA LEU A 413 -21.67 -49.66 36.15
C LEU A 413 -21.69 -51.17 36.37
N ASN A 414 -20.64 -51.72 37.00
CA ASN A 414 -20.43 -53.17 37.14
C ASN A 414 -20.56 -53.95 35.80
N ASP A 415 -20.20 -53.33 34.67
CA ASP A 415 -20.36 -53.90 33.34
C ASP A 415 -19.13 -54.68 32.84
N GLY A 416 -18.00 -54.57 33.55
CA GLY A 416 -16.74 -55.23 33.23
C GLY A 416 -16.01 -54.64 32.02
N GLN A 417 -16.43 -53.46 31.55
CA GLN A 417 -15.80 -52.72 30.46
C GLN A 417 -15.39 -51.31 30.88
N PHE A 418 -16.31 -50.55 31.49
CA PHE A 418 -16.11 -49.19 31.99
C PHE A 418 -16.63 -49.17 33.43
N GLU A 419 -15.82 -49.69 34.36
CA GLU A 419 -16.26 -49.99 35.72
C GLU A 419 -16.83 -48.75 36.42
N LYS A 420 -16.12 -47.61 36.41
CA LYS A 420 -16.60 -46.33 36.94
C LYS A 420 -16.62 -45.25 35.89
N VAL A 421 -17.69 -44.46 35.88
CA VAL A 421 -17.88 -43.39 34.89
C VAL A 421 -18.31 -42.09 35.53
N LEU A 422 -17.95 -40.97 34.90
CA LEU A 422 -18.52 -39.67 35.22
C LEU A 422 -19.90 -39.55 34.56
N HIS A 423 -20.95 -39.55 35.36
CA HIS A 423 -22.35 -39.49 34.93
C HIS A 423 -22.91 -38.07 35.08
N ARG A 424 -23.24 -37.44 33.95
CA ARG A 424 -23.77 -36.07 33.89
C ARG A 424 -25.25 -36.06 33.53
N LEU A 425 -26.10 -35.77 34.53
CA LEU A 425 -27.55 -35.65 34.36
C LEU A 425 -27.98 -34.29 33.78
N GLN A 426 -28.99 -34.31 32.92
CA GLN A 426 -29.76 -33.14 32.53
C GLN A 426 -30.73 -32.75 33.64
N VAL A 427 -30.66 -31.48 34.06
CA VAL A 427 -31.52 -30.89 35.10
C VAL A 427 -32.50 -29.85 34.54
N GLY A 428 -32.57 -29.71 33.21
CA GLY A 428 -33.46 -28.80 32.50
C GLY A 428 -33.01 -27.33 32.45
N ASN A 429 -31.97 -26.97 33.21
CA ASN A 429 -31.30 -25.66 33.19
C ASN A 429 -29.80 -25.84 32.97
N ASP A 430 -29.07 -24.74 32.77
CA ASP A 430 -27.61 -24.76 32.57
C ASP A 430 -26.91 -25.22 33.86
N ASN A 431 -26.16 -26.32 33.77
CA ASN A 431 -25.44 -26.90 34.89
C ASN A 431 -24.11 -27.46 34.37
N SER A 432 -22.97 -27.05 34.94
CA SER A 432 -21.64 -27.41 34.42
C SER A 432 -20.63 -27.72 35.51
N ASP A 433 -19.93 -28.84 35.38
CA ASP A 433 -18.72 -29.16 36.15
C ASP A 433 -17.51 -28.72 35.33
N VAL A 434 -16.49 -28.18 35.99
CA VAL A 434 -15.27 -27.69 35.33
C VAL A 434 -14.07 -28.44 35.90
N LEU A 435 -13.23 -28.97 35.02
CA LEU A 435 -11.89 -29.44 35.36
C LEU A 435 -10.89 -28.36 34.97
N GLU A 436 -10.13 -27.84 35.92
CA GLU A 436 -8.96 -27.01 35.64
C GLU A 436 -7.71 -27.90 35.63
N PHE A 437 -6.91 -27.82 34.57
CA PHE A 437 -5.68 -28.59 34.34
C PHE A 437 -4.53 -27.64 33.97
N PRO A 438 -3.26 -28.07 34.01
CA PRO A 438 -2.12 -27.22 33.66
C PRO A 438 -2.30 -26.61 32.27
N ALA A 439 -2.33 -25.29 32.18
CA ALA A 439 -2.68 -24.59 30.95
C ALA A 439 -1.54 -24.60 29.92
N THR A 440 -1.90 -24.63 28.63
CA THR A 440 -0.96 -24.51 27.51
C THR A 440 -1.40 -23.43 26.52
N SER A 441 -0.46 -22.67 25.96
CA SER A 441 -0.73 -21.55 25.05
C SER A 441 -0.47 -21.84 23.58
N THR A 442 0.37 -22.82 23.25
CA THR A 442 0.74 -23.16 21.87
C THR A 442 0.73 -24.66 21.63
N GLY A 443 0.85 -25.06 20.36
CA GLY A 443 0.86 -26.46 19.94
C GLY A 443 -0.54 -27.02 19.73
N ILE A 444 -0.69 -28.31 19.98
CA ILE A 444 -1.97 -29.01 19.93
C ILE A 444 -2.38 -29.48 21.33
N LEU A 445 -3.69 -29.42 21.61
CA LEU A 445 -4.31 -29.91 22.83
C LEU A 445 -5.38 -30.94 22.50
N SER A 446 -5.11 -32.20 22.83
CA SER A 446 -6.00 -33.32 22.53
C SER A 446 -6.84 -33.70 23.75
N LEU A 447 -8.16 -33.73 23.55
CA LEU A 447 -9.15 -34.24 24.49
C LEU A 447 -9.59 -35.62 24.03
N VAL A 448 -9.21 -36.66 24.77
CA VAL A 448 -9.54 -38.04 24.42
C VAL A 448 -10.42 -38.64 25.51
N PHE A 449 -11.56 -39.22 25.15
CA PHE A 449 -12.48 -39.82 26.12
C PHE A 449 -13.41 -40.83 25.45
N ASP A 450 -13.90 -41.79 26.23
CA ASP A 450 -15.02 -42.65 25.85
C ASP A 450 -16.32 -42.00 26.34
N ALA A 451 -17.35 -41.96 25.49
CA ALA A 451 -18.65 -41.43 25.90
C ALA A 451 -19.83 -42.20 25.32
N ARG A 452 -20.93 -42.20 26.08
CA ARG A 452 -22.26 -42.63 25.62
C ARG A 452 -23.35 -41.72 26.17
N VAL A 453 -24.51 -41.74 25.52
CA VAL A 453 -25.67 -40.89 25.88
C VAL A 453 -26.95 -41.71 26.03
N SER A 454 -27.85 -41.27 26.91
CA SER A 454 -29.11 -41.98 27.19
C SER A 454 -30.17 -41.83 26.09
N ASN A 455 -30.09 -40.74 25.33
CA ASN A 455 -31.05 -40.33 24.33
C ASN A 455 -30.31 -39.60 23.21
N ILE A 456 -30.63 -39.95 21.96
CA ILE A 456 -30.01 -39.32 20.78
C ILE A 456 -30.91 -38.25 20.15
N GLN A 457 -32.20 -38.21 20.51
CA GLN A 457 -33.17 -37.28 19.92
C GLN A 457 -33.23 -35.95 20.67
N GLU A 458 -32.64 -35.88 21.85
CA GLU A 458 -32.64 -34.72 22.74
C GLU A 458 -31.23 -34.44 23.22
N ARG A 459 -30.96 -33.19 23.63
CA ARG A 459 -29.66 -32.75 24.12
C ARG A 459 -29.29 -33.45 25.43
N THR A 460 -28.11 -34.08 25.50
CA THR A 460 -27.67 -34.87 26.67
C THR A 460 -26.45 -34.32 27.38
N ILE A 461 -25.32 -34.18 26.69
CA ILE A 461 -24.08 -33.66 27.26
C ILE A 461 -23.43 -32.68 26.30
N ASP A 462 -22.76 -31.67 26.85
CA ASP A 462 -21.90 -30.77 26.10
C ASP A 462 -20.50 -30.75 26.71
N ILE A 463 -19.49 -30.68 25.85
CA ILE A 463 -18.08 -30.62 26.24
C ILE A 463 -17.44 -29.41 25.57
N CYS A 464 -16.76 -28.58 26.36
CA CYS A 464 -16.20 -27.32 25.89
C CYS A 464 -14.81 -27.08 26.47
N LEU A 465 -13.85 -26.73 25.61
CA LEU A 465 -12.55 -26.19 26.02
C LEU A 465 -12.67 -24.69 26.34
N LEU A 466 -12.02 -24.22 27.40
CA LEU A 466 -12.00 -22.82 27.80
C LEU A 466 -10.57 -22.34 28.08
N PRO A 467 -10.28 -21.04 27.85
CA PRO A 467 -9.03 -20.42 28.28
C PRO A 467 -8.88 -20.52 29.80
N GLN A 468 -7.68 -20.35 30.32
CA GLN A 468 -7.39 -20.34 31.76
C GLN A 468 -8.17 -19.25 32.50
N THR A 469 -8.37 -18.09 31.85
CA THR A 469 -9.13 -16.95 32.39
C THR A 469 -10.25 -16.54 31.45
N GLY A 470 -11.40 -16.12 31.99
CA GLY A 470 -12.55 -15.64 31.21
C GLY A 470 -13.69 -16.67 31.08
N GLY A 471 -14.69 -16.38 30.24
CA GLY A 471 -15.87 -17.25 30.05
C GLY A 471 -16.16 -17.64 28.60
N ASN A 472 -15.37 -17.13 27.65
CA ASN A 472 -15.51 -17.45 26.23
C ASN A 472 -15.06 -18.89 25.96
N MET A 473 -15.62 -19.48 24.92
CA MET A 473 -15.57 -20.92 24.64
C MET A 473 -14.81 -21.18 23.35
N ALA A 474 -13.91 -22.18 23.34
CA ALA A 474 -13.17 -22.64 22.16
C ALA A 474 -13.92 -23.77 21.46
N GLY A 475 -13.29 -24.94 21.25
CA GLY A 475 -13.97 -26.14 20.73
C GLY A 475 -15.18 -26.51 21.59
N PHE A 476 -16.35 -26.66 20.96
CA PHE A 476 -17.62 -26.89 21.65
C PHE A 476 -18.48 -27.96 20.97
N LEU A 477 -18.59 -29.11 21.62
CA LEU A 477 -19.32 -30.29 21.17
C LEU A 477 -20.62 -30.47 21.95
N GLY A 478 -21.66 -30.97 21.29
CA GLY A 478 -22.95 -31.26 21.91
C GLY A 478 -23.65 -32.46 21.27
N TRP A 479 -24.14 -33.38 22.10
CA TRP A 479 -24.83 -34.60 21.67
C TRP A 479 -26.34 -34.40 21.67
N GLY A 480 -26.99 -34.75 20.56
CA GLY A 480 -28.46 -34.73 20.44
C GLY A 480 -29.07 -33.32 20.35
N ILE A 481 -28.24 -32.29 20.12
CA ILE A 481 -28.71 -30.91 19.90
C ILE A 481 -29.48 -30.82 18.59
N ASN A 482 -28.87 -31.35 17.53
CA ASN A 482 -29.59 -31.75 16.34
C ASN A 482 -30.03 -33.22 16.54
N PRO A 483 -31.32 -33.55 16.43
CA PRO A 483 -31.80 -34.89 16.73
C PRO A 483 -31.07 -35.98 15.93
N GLY A 484 -30.49 -36.94 16.66
CA GLY A 484 -29.73 -38.07 16.13
C GLY A 484 -28.28 -37.76 15.72
N GLN A 485 -27.74 -36.59 16.07
CA GLN A 485 -26.43 -36.13 15.59
C GLN A 485 -25.53 -35.64 16.73
N LEU A 486 -24.23 -35.85 16.55
CA LEU A 486 -23.20 -35.03 17.20
C LEU A 486 -23.10 -33.70 16.48
N SER A 487 -23.06 -32.60 17.23
CA SER A 487 -23.01 -31.25 16.69
C SER A 487 -21.83 -30.47 17.26
N VAL A 488 -21.32 -29.54 16.45
CA VAL A 488 -20.36 -28.50 16.87
C VAL A 488 -21.05 -27.13 16.81
N TYR A 489 -20.62 -26.19 17.64
CA TYR A 489 -21.05 -24.80 17.51
C TYR A 489 -20.01 -23.97 16.76
N ASP A 490 -20.35 -23.45 15.58
CA ASP A 490 -19.43 -22.77 14.65
C ASP A 490 -19.19 -21.27 14.96
N GLY A 491 -19.63 -20.82 16.14
CA GLY A 491 -19.66 -19.41 16.52
C GLY A 491 -21.01 -18.73 16.29
N SER A 492 -21.88 -19.31 15.46
CA SER A 492 -23.21 -18.79 15.15
C SER A 492 -24.34 -19.77 15.48
N ALA A 493 -24.18 -21.03 15.09
CA ALA A 493 -25.20 -22.06 15.15
C ALA A 493 -24.62 -23.44 15.48
N TRP A 494 -25.50 -24.37 15.87
CA TRP A 494 -25.16 -25.77 16.04
C TRP A 494 -25.25 -26.50 14.71
N VAL A 495 -24.10 -26.95 14.20
CA VAL A 495 -23.96 -27.67 12.93
C VAL A 495 -23.86 -29.16 13.21
N ALA A 496 -24.71 -29.98 12.59
CA ALA A 496 -24.63 -31.43 12.66
C ALA A 496 -23.42 -31.93 11.86
N ILE A 497 -22.61 -32.80 12.46
CA ILE A 497 -21.36 -33.29 11.86
C ILE A 497 -21.45 -34.77 11.52
N THR A 498 -21.91 -35.61 12.44
CA THR A 498 -22.01 -37.05 12.23
C THR A 498 -23.16 -37.67 13.05
N PRO A 499 -23.81 -38.75 12.58
CA PRO A 499 -24.79 -39.48 13.37
C PRO A 499 -24.19 -40.06 14.66
N ILE A 500 -25.04 -40.21 15.69
CA ILE A 500 -24.69 -40.86 16.96
C ILE A 500 -25.73 -41.92 17.33
N ASP A 501 -25.34 -42.88 18.15
CA ASP A 501 -26.23 -43.82 18.83
C ASP A 501 -26.04 -43.77 20.37
N THR A 502 -26.59 -44.76 21.08
CA THR A 502 -26.54 -44.85 22.56
C THR A 502 -25.42 -45.76 23.08
N GLU A 503 -24.62 -46.36 22.20
CA GLU A 503 -23.49 -47.18 22.56
C GLU A 503 -22.28 -46.31 22.93
N TRP A 504 -21.22 -46.97 23.42
CA TRP A 504 -19.95 -46.32 23.72
C TRP A 504 -19.15 -46.08 22.45
N HIS A 505 -18.65 -44.85 22.31
CA HIS A 505 -17.72 -44.46 21.27
C HIS A 505 -16.50 -43.78 21.87
N ARG A 506 -15.34 -43.96 21.23
CA ARG A 506 -14.11 -43.25 21.59
C ARG A 506 -14.00 -41.98 20.78
N TYR A 507 -13.94 -40.84 21.47
CA TYR A 507 -13.81 -39.52 20.87
C TYR A 507 -12.42 -38.96 21.10
N GLU A 508 -11.89 -38.30 20.08
CA GLU A 508 -10.69 -37.49 20.18
C GLU A 508 -10.93 -36.15 19.49
N ALA A 509 -10.77 -35.06 20.24
CA ALA A 509 -10.83 -33.69 19.74
C ALA A 509 -9.44 -33.06 19.87
N ILE A 510 -8.74 -32.91 18.74
CA ILE A 510 -7.41 -32.30 18.65
C ILE A 510 -7.58 -30.81 18.37
N ASN A 511 -7.38 -29.97 19.38
CA ASN A 511 -7.52 -28.51 19.29
C ASN A 511 -6.18 -27.89 18.91
N TYR A 512 -6.15 -27.05 17.87
CA TYR A 512 -4.94 -26.36 17.42
C TYR A 512 -4.86 -24.99 18.09
N LEU A 513 -3.92 -24.83 19.02
CA LEU A 513 -3.72 -23.58 19.76
C LEU A 513 -2.88 -22.58 18.97
N SER A 514 -1.94 -23.08 18.16
CA SER A 514 -1.10 -22.29 17.24
C SER A 514 -1.15 -22.86 15.83
N GLY A 515 -0.49 -22.18 14.89
CA GLY A 515 -0.21 -22.75 13.57
C GLY A 515 -1.16 -22.41 12.44
N PRO A 516 -0.99 -23.04 11.26
CA PRO A 516 -1.85 -22.85 10.10
C PRO A 516 -3.33 -23.24 10.34
N LEU A 517 -3.59 -24.05 11.37
CA LEU A 517 -4.94 -24.48 11.78
C LEU A 517 -5.39 -23.87 13.12
N ALA A 518 -4.69 -22.84 13.63
CA ALA A 518 -5.04 -22.19 14.90
C ALA A 518 -6.53 -21.83 14.99
N GLU A 519 -7.08 -21.90 16.19
CA GLU A 519 -8.51 -21.68 16.48
C GLU A 519 -9.47 -22.68 15.81
N THR A 520 -8.97 -23.86 15.46
CA THR A 520 -9.81 -24.95 14.96
C THR A 520 -9.54 -26.24 15.74
N PHE A 521 -10.32 -27.29 15.47
CA PHE A 521 -10.04 -28.62 15.97
C PHE A 521 -10.38 -29.72 14.96
N THR A 522 -9.72 -30.86 15.09
CA THR A 522 -10.06 -32.09 14.36
C THR A 522 -10.86 -33.01 15.28
N LEU A 523 -11.94 -33.60 14.76
CA LEU A 523 -12.74 -34.59 15.47
C LEU A 523 -12.53 -35.98 14.89
N ILE A 524 -12.21 -36.93 15.76
CA ILE A 524 -12.04 -38.35 15.47
C ILE A 524 -13.05 -39.14 16.33
N MET A 525 -13.71 -40.14 15.74
CA MET A 525 -14.63 -41.06 16.41
C MET A 525 -14.24 -42.49 16.03
N ASP A 526 -14.01 -43.34 17.02
CA ASP A 526 -13.61 -44.75 16.85
C ASP A 526 -12.40 -44.97 15.92
N GLY A 527 -11.47 -44.00 15.93
CA GLY A 527 -10.25 -44.02 15.11
C GLY A 527 -10.42 -43.50 13.68
N GLU A 528 -11.65 -43.13 13.26
CA GLU A 528 -11.90 -42.49 11.97
C GLU A 528 -11.96 -40.96 12.12
N VAL A 529 -11.21 -40.25 11.27
CA VAL A 529 -11.28 -38.78 11.19
C VAL A 529 -12.63 -38.39 10.61
N ILE A 530 -13.47 -37.78 11.43
CA ILE A 530 -14.79 -37.31 11.02
C ILE A 530 -14.64 -36.01 10.22
N GLN A 531 -13.89 -35.04 10.76
CA GLN A 531 -13.64 -33.77 10.08
C GLN A 531 -12.40 -33.06 10.66
N LYS A 532 -11.62 -32.41 9.80
CA LYS A 532 -10.50 -31.53 10.17
C LYS A 532 -10.92 -30.06 10.06
N GLY A 533 -10.30 -29.19 10.86
CA GLY A 533 -10.49 -27.74 10.76
C GLY A 533 -11.87 -27.25 11.18
N LEU A 534 -12.52 -27.91 12.14
CA LEU A 534 -13.78 -27.43 12.72
C LEU A 534 -13.50 -26.15 13.52
N PRO A 535 -14.22 -25.04 13.26
CA PRO A 535 -13.93 -23.77 13.90
C PRO A 535 -14.23 -23.80 15.40
N TRP A 536 -13.48 -23.04 16.18
CA TRP A 536 -13.84 -22.72 17.56
C TRP A 536 -15.05 -21.79 17.61
N ARG A 537 -15.72 -21.76 18.76
CA ARG A 537 -16.88 -20.89 18.97
C ARG A 537 -16.53 -19.40 19.05
N ASN A 538 -15.38 -19.06 19.62
CA ASN A 538 -14.88 -17.67 19.69
C ASN A 538 -13.40 -17.66 19.29
N SER A 539 -12.94 -16.50 18.85
CA SER A 539 -11.52 -16.21 18.63
C SER A 539 -10.84 -15.70 19.90
N PHE A 540 -9.53 -15.90 19.99
CA PHE A 540 -8.67 -15.62 21.12
C PHE A 540 -7.33 -15.03 20.63
N PRO A 541 -6.63 -14.24 21.46
CA PRO A 541 -5.28 -13.80 21.11
C PRO A 541 -4.30 -15.01 21.00
N PRO A 542 -3.26 -14.96 20.16
CA PRO A 542 -2.34 -16.08 19.93
C PRO A 542 -1.66 -16.66 21.18
N GLU A 543 -1.49 -15.83 22.22
CA GLU A 543 -0.88 -16.19 23.50
C GLU A 543 -1.89 -16.71 24.55
N ALA A 544 -3.16 -16.89 24.18
CA ALA A 544 -4.18 -17.36 25.11
C ALA A 544 -3.88 -18.79 25.61
N ALA A 545 -3.66 -18.93 26.92
CA ALA A 545 -3.48 -20.23 27.54
C ALA A 545 -4.83 -20.92 27.80
N PHE A 546 -4.91 -22.21 27.48
CA PHE A 546 -6.08 -23.07 27.69
C PHE A 546 -5.78 -24.12 28.75
N GLY A 547 -6.61 -24.15 29.80
CA GLY A 547 -6.39 -25.02 30.96
C GLY A 547 -7.68 -25.46 31.63
N ARG A 548 -8.84 -25.34 30.96
CA ARG A 548 -10.13 -25.69 31.56
C ARG A 548 -11.00 -26.47 30.60
N LEU A 549 -11.58 -27.57 31.09
CA LEU A 549 -12.56 -28.38 30.38
C LEU A 549 -13.89 -28.29 31.12
N ARG A 550 -14.95 -27.87 30.41
CA ARG A 550 -16.30 -27.85 30.96
C ARG A 550 -17.12 -29.00 30.42
N ILE A 551 -17.76 -29.72 31.34
CA ILE A 551 -18.68 -30.83 31.05
C ILE A 551 -20.06 -30.45 31.59
N SER A 552 -21.04 -30.36 30.69
CA SER A 552 -22.32 -29.71 31.00
C SER A 552 -23.52 -30.59 30.64
N GLY A 553 -24.56 -30.50 31.48
CA GLY A 553 -25.93 -30.88 31.12
C GLY A 553 -26.73 -29.59 30.99
N MET A 554 -26.90 -29.07 29.78
CA MET A 554 -27.58 -27.79 29.53
C MET A 554 -28.88 -27.97 28.76
N ARG A 555 -30.00 -27.47 29.30
CA ARG A 555 -31.28 -27.28 28.59
C ARG A 555 -31.82 -28.53 27.87
N GLY A 556 -31.40 -29.72 28.30
CA GLY A 556 -31.94 -31.00 27.83
C GLY A 556 -33.14 -31.45 28.65
N VAL A 557 -33.69 -32.61 28.30
CA VAL A 557 -34.81 -33.21 29.02
C VAL A 557 -34.34 -33.72 30.37
N VAL A 558 -35.04 -33.35 31.45
CA VAL A 558 -34.69 -33.76 32.82
C VAL A 558 -34.64 -35.29 32.93
N GLY A 559 -33.52 -35.83 33.37
CA GLY A 559 -33.30 -37.27 33.54
C GLY A 559 -32.55 -37.96 32.41
N ASP A 560 -32.42 -37.31 31.24
CA ASP A 560 -31.45 -37.74 30.23
C ASP A 560 -30.01 -37.48 30.73
N PHE A 561 -29.03 -38.20 30.20
CA PHE A 561 -27.66 -38.13 30.68
C PHE A 561 -26.62 -38.42 29.60
N GLY A 562 -25.40 -37.93 29.82
CA GLY A 562 -24.19 -38.42 29.19
C GLY A 562 -23.28 -39.08 30.23
N GLN A 563 -22.54 -40.09 29.80
CA GLN A 563 -21.49 -40.73 30.61
C GLN A 563 -20.17 -40.63 29.89
N ILE A 564 -19.12 -40.35 30.66
CA ILE A 564 -17.74 -40.22 30.18
C ILE A 564 -16.84 -41.15 30.98
N ASP A 565 -15.93 -41.83 30.30
CA ASP A 565 -14.82 -42.60 30.88
C ASP A 565 -13.49 -42.33 30.13
N ASN A 566 -12.36 -42.79 30.68
CA ASN A 566 -11.02 -42.69 30.10
C ASN A 566 -10.66 -41.29 29.59
N LEU A 567 -11.00 -40.25 30.36
CA LEU A 567 -10.72 -38.86 30.01
C LEU A 567 -9.22 -38.59 30.16
N VAL A 568 -8.55 -38.36 29.04
CA VAL A 568 -7.14 -38.01 28.96
C VAL A 568 -7.00 -36.69 28.21
N ILE A 569 -6.25 -35.76 28.78
CA ILE A 569 -5.90 -34.48 28.17
C ILE A 569 -4.40 -34.47 27.97
N THR A 570 -3.98 -34.29 26.72
CA THR A 570 -2.56 -34.18 26.34
C THR A 570 -2.31 -32.90 25.57
N ALA A 571 -1.09 -32.39 25.66
CA ALA A 571 -0.58 -31.38 24.77
C ALA A 571 0.64 -31.90 24.00
N ALA A 572 0.86 -31.40 22.81
CA ALA A 572 2.07 -31.69 22.05
C ALA A 572 2.53 -30.45 21.29
N ALA A 573 3.82 -30.43 20.94
CA ALA A 573 4.33 -29.46 19.99
C ALA A 573 3.59 -29.60 18.66
N GLU A 574 3.40 -28.49 17.96
CA GLU A 574 2.75 -28.49 16.67
C GLU A 574 3.60 -29.27 15.64
N PRO A 575 3.01 -30.14 14.79
CA PRO A 575 3.77 -30.75 13.72
C PRO A 575 4.19 -29.67 12.69
N PRO A 576 5.41 -29.75 12.12
CA PRO A 576 5.84 -28.83 11.08
C PRO A 576 4.93 -28.91 9.84
N PRO A 577 4.75 -27.81 9.08
CA PRO A 577 3.88 -27.80 7.91
C PRO A 577 4.43 -28.69 6.77
N PRO A 578 3.55 -29.16 5.85
CA PRO A 578 3.95 -29.79 4.59
C PRO A 578 4.83 -28.86 3.72
N PRO A 579 5.61 -29.40 2.77
CA PRO A 579 6.39 -28.60 1.84
C PRO A 579 5.55 -27.60 1.05
N THR A 580 6.11 -26.43 0.72
CA THR A 580 5.47 -25.42 -0.13
C THR A 580 5.99 -25.49 -1.58
N ILE A 581 5.20 -24.98 -2.52
CA ILE A 581 5.57 -24.84 -3.95
C ILE A 581 5.55 -23.34 -4.29
N GLU A 582 6.73 -22.77 -4.50
CA GLU A 582 6.94 -21.33 -4.68
C GLU A 582 7.59 -21.03 -6.03
N ASN A 583 7.58 -19.75 -6.42
CA ASN A 583 8.28 -19.22 -7.61
C ASN A 583 8.05 -20.00 -8.91
N VAL A 584 6.82 -20.50 -9.11
CA VAL A 584 6.47 -21.22 -10.35
C VAL A 584 6.51 -20.27 -11.53
N PHE A 585 7.38 -20.55 -12.48
CA PHE A 585 7.49 -19.89 -13.78
C PHE A 585 7.40 -20.95 -14.90
N PRO A 586 6.57 -20.77 -15.93
CA PRO A 586 5.65 -19.66 -16.11
C PRO A 586 4.55 -19.62 -15.04
N ALA A 587 4.10 -18.42 -14.69
CA ALA A 587 3.02 -18.23 -13.72
C ALA A 587 1.70 -18.81 -14.26
N HIS A 588 0.73 -19.07 -13.37
CA HIS A 588 -0.60 -19.50 -13.80
C HIS A 588 -1.25 -18.42 -14.68
N ARG A 589 -1.72 -18.84 -15.86
CA ARG A 589 -2.24 -18.04 -16.98
C ARG A 589 -1.22 -17.10 -17.62
N ALA A 590 0.07 -17.45 -17.56
CA ALA A 590 1.06 -16.80 -18.39
C ALA A 590 0.87 -17.19 -19.87
N HIS A 591 0.91 -16.19 -20.74
CA HIS A 591 0.71 -16.35 -22.19
C HIS A 591 2.00 -16.15 -22.95
N PHE A 592 2.10 -16.78 -24.12
CA PHE A 592 3.14 -16.54 -25.13
C PHE A 592 4.58 -16.76 -24.65
N GLN A 593 4.77 -17.75 -23.77
CA GLN A 593 6.07 -18.05 -23.18
C GLN A 593 7.02 -18.69 -24.20
N VAL A 594 8.33 -18.51 -23.98
CA VAL A 594 9.36 -19.17 -24.80
C VAL A 594 9.48 -20.62 -24.32
N ALA A 595 9.33 -21.59 -25.23
CA ALA A 595 9.35 -23.00 -24.86
C ALA A 595 10.71 -23.45 -24.31
N GLU A 596 11.80 -22.86 -24.82
CA GLU A 596 13.17 -23.13 -24.41
C GLU A 596 13.45 -22.75 -22.94
N ASP A 597 12.70 -21.81 -22.37
CA ASP A 597 12.85 -21.41 -20.96
C ASP A 597 12.31 -22.47 -19.99
N GLY A 598 11.47 -23.38 -20.47
CA GLY A 598 10.94 -24.49 -19.67
C GLY A 598 9.94 -24.05 -18.60
N ILE A 599 9.66 -24.96 -17.66
CA ILE A 599 8.96 -24.67 -16.39
C ILE A 599 9.95 -24.85 -15.24
N GLN A 600 9.91 -23.94 -14.27
CA GLN A 600 10.72 -23.94 -13.07
C GLN A 600 9.88 -23.60 -11.84
N PHE A 601 10.26 -24.13 -10.69
CA PHE A 601 9.63 -23.83 -9.41
C PHE A 601 10.57 -24.16 -8.25
N GLU A 602 10.26 -23.63 -7.08
CA GLU A 602 10.99 -23.87 -5.84
C GLU A 602 10.13 -24.66 -4.87
N THR A 603 10.76 -25.46 -4.03
CA THR A 603 10.06 -26.18 -2.96
C THR A 603 10.76 -25.97 -1.63
N LEU A 604 10.03 -25.54 -0.60
CA LEU A 604 10.58 -25.24 0.72
C LEU A 604 9.92 -26.11 1.80
N SER A 605 10.70 -26.57 2.77
CA SER A 605 10.19 -27.25 3.96
C SER A 605 11.19 -27.15 5.11
N SER A 606 10.72 -27.26 6.35
CA SER A 606 11.59 -27.43 7.51
C SER A 606 12.17 -28.84 7.64
N GLN A 607 11.71 -29.80 6.83
CA GLN A 607 12.22 -31.17 6.76
C GLN A 607 12.69 -31.52 5.35
N ASP A 608 13.61 -32.49 5.24
CA ASP A 608 14.19 -32.94 3.98
C ASP A 608 13.11 -33.38 2.97
N ILE A 609 13.14 -32.78 1.76
CA ILE A 609 12.29 -33.13 0.63
C ILE A 609 13.02 -34.17 -0.22
N PRO A 610 12.57 -35.44 -0.25
CA PRO A 610 13.12 -36.46 -1.14
C PRO A 610 12.89 -36.10 -2.61
N THR A 611 13.84 -36.39 -3.49
CA THR A 611 13.72 -36.08 -4.92
C THR A 611 12.55 -36.80 -5.59
N GLU A 612 12.26 -38.02 -5.14
CA GLU A 612 11.11 -38.82 -5.56
C GLU A 612 9.77 -38.31 -5.03
N GLY A 613 9.79 -37.40 -4.05
CA GLY A 613 8.63 -36.68 -3.55
C GLY A 613 8.20 -35.54 -4.47
N ILE A 614 8.96 -35.20 -5.51
CA ILE A 614 8.66 -34.13 -6.46
C ILE A 614 8.20 -34.73 -7.79
N THR A 615 6.95 -34.45 -8.18
CA THR A 615 6.39 -34.89 -9.46
C THR A 615 5.84 -33.73 -10.27
N LEU A 616 5.86 -33.90 -11.60
CA LEU A 616 5.32 -32.95 -12.57
C LEU A 616 4.58 -33.72 -13.66
N LEU A 617 3.27 -33.45 -13.81
CA LEU A 617 2.49 -33.89 -14.97
C LEU A 617 2.26 -32.70 -15.89
N LEU A 618 2.54 -32.85 -17.18
CA LEU A 618 2.20 -31.88 -18.22
C LEU A 618 1.10 -32.45 -19.11
N ASN A 619 -0.07 -31.80 -19.13
CA ASN A 619 -1.26 -32.27 -19.85
C ASN A 619 -1.63 -33.73 -19.51
N GLY A 620 -1.49 -34.09 -18.23
CA GLY A 620 -1.74 -35.45 -17.72
C GLY A 620 -0.64 -36.47 -18.00
N VAL A 621 0.48 -36.07 -18.63
CA VAL A 621 1.64 -36.93 -18.87
C VAL A 621 2.69 -36.68 -17.79
N ASP A 622 3.06 -37.73 -17.05
CA ASP A 622 4.15 -37.68 -16.07
C ASP A 622 5.50 -37.46 -16.76
N VAL A 623 6.13 -36.31 -16.47
CA VAL A 623 7.46 -35.93 -16.95
C VAL A 623 8.49 -35.86 -15.83
N SER A 624 8.18 -36.39 -14.65
CA SER A 624 9.01 -36.29 -13.43
C SER A 624 10.43 -36.84 -13.64
N GLY A 625 10.60 -37.85 -14.50
CA GLY A 625 11.91 -38.40 -14.87
C GLY A 625 12.82 -37.44 -15.65
N GLY A 626 12.29 -36.31 -16.13
CA GLY A 626 13.04 -35.25 -16.82
C GLY A 626 13.35 -34.02 -15.97
N LEU A 627 13.00 -34.03 -14.68
CA LEU A 627 13.26 -32.90 -13.77
C LEU A 627 14.76 -32.74 -13.49
N ILE A 628 15.23 -31.50 -13.53
CA ILE A 628 16.54 -31.07 -13.06
C ILE A 628 16.33 -30.47 -11.66
N ILE A 629 16.82 -31.16 -10.63
CA ILE A 629 16.65 -30.77 -9.22
C ILE A 629 18.00 -30.36 -8.63
N SER A 630 18.06 -29.19 -8.02
CA SER A 630 19.23 -28.65 -7.32
C SER A 630 18.82 -28.01 -5.98
N GLY A 631 19.75 -27.36 -5.28
CA GLY A 631 19.52 -26.85 -3.92
C GLY A 631 19.78 -27.90 -2.83
N ASP A 632 19.50 -27.54 -1.57
CA ASP A 632 19.60 -28.45 -0.43
C ASP A 632 18.27 -29.21 -0.20
N PRO A 633 18.25 -30.25 0.66
CA PRO A 633 17.03 -31.04 0.86
C PRO A 633 15.84 -30.24 1.42
N THR A 634 16.06 -29.15 2.15
CA THR A 634 15.00 -28.31 2.71
C THR A 634 14.55 -27.20 1.75
N HIS A 635 15.38 -26.86 0.75
CA HIS A 635 15.06 -25.90 -0.32
C HIS A 635 15.55 -26.41 -1.68
N ARG A 636 14.63 -26.94 -2.50
CA ARG A 636 14.93 -27.48 -3.83
C ARG A 636 14.55 -26.48 -4.92
N MET A 637 15.43 -26.31 -5.90
CA MET A 637 15.15 -25.62 -7.15
C MET A 637 14.91 -26.66 -8.24
N VAL A 638 13.76 -26.60 -8.91
CA VAL A 638 13.30 -27.62 -9.86
C VAL A 638 13.06 -27.00 -11.24
N GLN A 639 13.52 -27.66 -12.30
CA GLN A 639 13.34 -27.21 -13.68
C GLN A 639 13.01 -28.36 -14.65
N TYR A 640 12.26 -28.06 -15.70
CA TYR A 640 11.99 -28.93 -16.84
C TYR A 640 12.05 -28.13 -18.15
N GLN A 641 12.99 -28.46 -19.04
CA GLN A 641 13.31 -27.65 -20.23
C GLN A 641 12.68 -28.13 -21.55
N ASN A 642 12.02 -29.30 -21.57
CA ASN A 642 11.57 -29.92 -22.83
C ASN A 642 10.12 -29.57 -23.18
N LEU A 643 9.74 -28.29 -23.04
CA LEU A 643 8.46 -27.82 -23.55
C LEU A 643 8.51 -27.77 -25.09
N GLN A 644 7.39 -28.11 -25.72
CA GLN A 644 7.16 -27.89 -27.16
C GLN A 644 6.59 -26.47 -27.39
N PRO A 645 7.00 -25.77 -28.47
CA PRO A 645 6.44 -24.48 -28.85
C PRO A 645 5.00 -24.63 -29.36
N ASN A 646 4.24 -23.52 -29.35
CA ASN A 646 2.87 -23.43 -29.85
C ASN A 646 1.90 -24.41 -29.18
N GLN A 647 2.12 -24.65 -27.88
CA GLN A 647 1.35 -25.61 -27.10
C GLN A 647 0.81 -24.97 -25.82
N ILE A 648 -0.43 -25.34 -25.46
CA ILE A 648 -1.06 -25.03 -24.17
C ILE A 648 -0.72 -26.16 -23.18
N TYR A 649 -0.32 -25.78 -21.97
CA TYR A 649 0.04 -26.69 -20.86
C TYR A 649 -0.87 -26.50 -19.66
N THR A 650 -1.32 -27.61 -19.09
CA THR A 650 -1.73 -27.72 -17.68
C THR A 650 -0.66 -28.53 -16.96
N ALA A 651 0.07 -27.88 -16.06
CA ALA A 651 1.11 -28.47 -15.23
C ALA A 651 0.58 -28.76 -13.83
N GLU A 652 0.62 -30.02 -13.41
CA GLU A 652 0.28 -30.45 -12.06
C GLU A 652 1.58 -30.81 -11.33
N ILE A 653 1.94 -30.00 -10.34
CA ILE A 653 3.13 -30.17 -9.50
C ILE A 653 2.69 -30.79 -8.18
N GLN A 654 3.38 -31.82 -7.71
CA GLN A 654 3.20 -32.36 -6.36
C GLN A 654 4.55 -32.46 -5.66
N VAL A 655 4.59 -32.12 -4.38
CA VAL A 655 5.77 -32.17 -3.52
C VAL A 655 5.38 -32.85 -2.21
N SER A 656 6.19 -33.80 -1.75
CA SER A 656 5.96 -34.50 -0.49
C SER A 656 7.24 -34.77 0.30
N ASN A 657 7.08 -34.84 1.62
CA ASN A 657 8.08 -35.37 2.55
C ASN A 657 7.39 -36.07 3.74
N GLU A 658 8.10 -36.27 4.86
CA GLU A 658 7.53 -36.90 6.06
C GLU A 658 6.47 -36.06 6.79
N THR A 659 6.41 -34.74 6.56
CA THR A 659 5.44 -33.84 7.18
C THR A 659 4.12 -33.76 6.39
N GLY A 660 4.14 -34.14 5.11
CA GLY A 660 2.95 -34.31 4.27
C GLY A 660 3.18 -33.99 2.79
N ASP A 661 2.07 -33.85 2.06
CA ASP A 661 2.04 -33.58 0.63
C ASP A 661 1.42 -32.20 0.34
N ASN A 662 1.88 -31.54 -0.72
CA ASN A 662 1.29 -30.33 -1.27
C ASN A 662 1.27 -30.42 -2.80
N ALA A 663 0.28 -29.80 -3.43
CA ALA A 663 0.12 -29.83 -4.89
C ALA A 663 -0.31 -28.48 -5.43
N ARG A 664 0.13 -28.17 -6.65
CA ARG A 664 -0.18 -26.92 -7.35
C ARG A 664 -0.40 -27.18 -8.82
N THR A 665 -1.53 -26.70 -9.34
CA THR A 665 -1.84 -26.72 -10.77
C THR A 665 -1.60 -25.34 -11.37
N VAL A 666 -0.80 -25.26 -12.44
CA VAL A 666 -0.61 -24.05 -13.23
C VAL A 666 -0.97 -24.30 -14.70
N GLN A 667 -1.49 -23.28 -15.37
CA GLN A 667 -1.79 -23.33 -16.79
C GLN A 667 -1.00 -22.24 -17.47
N PHE A 668 -0.42 -22.50 -18.63
CA PHE A 668 0.32 -21.51 -19.41
C PHE A 668 0.41 -21.99 -20.85
N ASP A 669 0.85 -21.13 -21.75
CA ASP A 669 1.10 -21.51 -23.14
C ASP A 669 2.45 -21.03 -23.66
N THR A 670 2.89 -21.67 -24.73
CA THR A 670 4.13 -21.37 -25.45
C THR A 670 3.83 -20.87 -26.87
N ILE A 671 2.66 -20.23 -27.05
CA ILE A 671 2.17 -19.81 -28.36
C ILE A 671 2.94 -18.59 -28.84
N ARG A 672 3.55 -18.70 -30.02
CA ARG A 672 4.32 -17.61 -30.63
C ARG A 672 3.82 -17.27 -32.04
N GLU A 673 2.89 -18.03 -32.60
CA GLU A 673 2.24 -17.78 -33.89
C GLU A 673 0.73 -17.99 -33.79
N THR A 674 -0.03 -17.56 -34.80
CA THR A 674 -1.48 -17.85 -34.87
C THR A 674 -1.71 -19.35 -34.75
N THR A 675 -2.37 -19.75 -33.66
CA THR A 675 -2.58 -21.14 -33.30
C THR A 675 -4.07 -21.40 -33.13
N VAL A 676 -4.58 -22.42 -33.84
CA VAL A 676 -5.95 -22.90 -33.65
C VAL A 676 -6.03 -23.63 -32.30
N ILE A 677 -6.82 -23.10 -31.39
CA ILE A 677 -6.99 -23.62 -30.03
C ILE A 677 -8.25 -24.48 -29.89
N PHE A 678 -9.19 -24.32 -30.83
CA PHE A 678 -10.39 -25.13 -30.93
C PHE A 678 -10.91 -25.15 -32.37
N ASP A 679 -11.34 -26.31 -32.86
CA ASP A 679 -11.90 -26.50 -34.20
C ASP A 679 -12.94 -27.62 -34.14
N VAL A 680 -14.18 -27.34 -34.56
CA VAL A 680 -15.26 -28.34 -34.57
C VAL A 680 -15.15 -29.36 -35.70
N GLY A 681 -14.24 -29.14 -36.67
CA GLY A 681 -14.03 -30.03 -37.81
C GLY A 681 -15.29 -30.24 -38.65
N GLY A 682 -16.06 -29.17 -38.88
CA GLY A 682 -17.33 -29.22 -39.60
C GLY A 682 -18.41 -30.12 -38.97
N PHE A 683 -18.32 -30.36 -37.65
CA PHE A 683 -19.16 -31.31 -36.91
C PHE A 683 -19.16 -32.74 -37.48
N GLU A 684 -18.13 -33.12 -38.24
CA GLU A 684 -18.12 -34.38 -38.99
C GLU A 684 -18.08 -35.61 -38.08
N ASP A 685 -17.36 -35.53 -36.95
CA ASP A 685 -17.18 -36.64 -36.01
C ASP A 685 -18.54 -37.14 -35.48
N PRO A 686 -18.98 -38.34 -35.85
CA PRO A 686 -20.30 -38.85 -35.48
C PRO A 686 -20.38 -39.34 -34.02
N VAL A 687 -19.26 -39.46 -33.32
CA VAL A 687 -19.19 -39.82 -31.89
C VAL A 687 -19.33 -38.57 -31.05
N LEU A 688 -18.62 -37.50 -31.39
CA LEU A 688 -18.70 -36.23 -30.68
C LEU A 688 -19.98 -35.45 -31.05
N TYR A 689 -20.36 -35.47 -32.33
CA TYR A 689 -21.48 -34.73 -32.90
C TYR A 689 -22.46 -35.66 -33.68
N PRO A 690 -23.22 -36.50 -32.97
CA PRO A 690 -24.29 -37.30 -33.58
C PRO A 690 -25.46 -36.42 -34.02
N LEU A 691 -26.17 -36.82 -35.08
CA LEU A 691 -27.39 -36.12 -35.54
C LEU A 691 -28.45 -36.07 -34.42
N GLY A 692 -29.11 -34.92 -34.26
CA GLY A 692 -30.08 -34.63 -33.21
C GLY A 692 -29.58 -33.58 -32.22
N THR A 693 -30.19 -33.50 -31.03
CA THR A 693 -29.85 -32.52 -30.00
C THR A 693 -28.36 -32.54 -29.64
N LEU A 694 -27.71 -31.37 -29.61
CA LEU A 694 -26.33 -31.20 -29.15
C LEU A 694 -26.18 -31.71 -27.72
N GLN A 695 -25.15 -32.52 -27.49
CA GLN A 695 -24.86 -33.11 -26.18
C GLN A 695 -23.77 -32.30 -25.45
N ASN A 696 -23.71 -32.43 -24.12
CA ASN A 696 -22.53 -32.01 -23.39
C ASN A 696 -21.36 -32.88 -23.83
N VAL A 697 -20.35 -32.27 -24.46
CA VAL A 697 -19.22 -32.99 -25.04
C VAL A 697 -17.94 -32.20 -24.84
N THR A 698 -16.86 -32.92 -24.53
CA THR A 698 -15.50 -32.37 -24.53
C THR A 698 -14.84 -32.77 -25.84
N ASP A 699 -14.43 -31.78 -26.62
CA ASP A 699 -13.70 -31.96 -27.88
C ASP A 699 -12.38 -31.21 -27.79
N GLY A 700 -11.28 -31.96 -27.68
CA GLY A 700 -9.96 -31.40 -27.41
C GLY A 700 -9.94 -30.55 -26.13
N LEU A 701 -9.60 -29.27 -26.28
CA LEU A 701 -9.59 -28.27 -25.20
C LEU A 701 -10.93 -27.52 -25.06
N GLY A 702 -11.91 -27.82 -25.90
CA GLY A 702 -13.25 -27.25 -25.87
C GLY A 702 -14.25 -28.11 -25.09
N VAL A 703 -15.15 -27.48 -24.35
CA VAL A 703 -16.23 -28.14 -23.60
C VAL A 703 -17.56 -27.49 -23.93
N TRP A 704 -18.44 -28.25 -24.57
CA TRP A 704 -19.82 -27.86 -24.84
C TRP A 704 -20.72 -28.11 -23.63
N THR A 705 -21.50 -27.10 -23.26
CA THR A 705 -22.64 -27.19 -22.35
C THR A 705 -23.94 -26.92 -23.11
N ALA A 706 -24.58 -28.02 -23.44
CA ALA A 706 -25.87 -28.22 -24.09
C ALA A 706 -27.02 -27.45 -23.44
N GLY A 707 -27.67 -26.48 -24.10
CA GLY A 707 -28.89 -25.83 -23.57
C GLY A 707 -28.76 -25.31 -22.15
N ARG A 708 -27.67 -24.59 -21.85
CA ARG A 708 -27.41 -23.98 -20.53
C ARG A 708 -28.58 -23.13 -20.04
N SER A 709 -29.33 -22.56 -20.97
CA SER A 709 -30.68 -22.01 -20.77
C SER A 709 -31.54 -22.46 -21.95
N GLY A 710 -32.81 -22.80 -21.69
CA GLY A 710 -33.77 -23.15 -22.74
C GLY A 710 -33.47 -24.48 -23.47
N VAL A 711 -33.70 -24.49 -24.78
CA VAL A 711 -33.59 -25.69 -25.63
C VAL A 711 -32.20 -25.77 -26.28
N PRO A 712 -31.49 -26.90 -26.19
CA PRO A 712 -30.20 -27.07 -26.88
C PRO A 712 -30.33 -26.97 -28.41
N ALA A 713 -29.23 -26.63 -29.09
CA ALA A 713 -29.19 -26.69 -30.56
C ALA A 713 -29.25 -28.14 -31.06
N GLU A 714 -29.41 -28.29 -32.37
CA GLU A 714 -29.40 -29.60 -33.03
C GLU A 714 -28.26 -29.69 -34.04
N ILE A 715 -27.60 -30.85 -34.10
CA ILE A 715 -26.74 -31.25 -35.21
C ILE A 715 -27.63 -31.84 -36.30
N VAL A 716 -27.68 -31.20 -37.46
CA VAL A 716 -28.54 -31.62 -38.59
C VAL A 716 -27.74 -31.79 -39.87
N ASP A 717 -28.31 -32.51 -40.84
CA ASP A 717 -27.76 -32.59 -42.20
C ASP A 717 -28.11 -31.29 -42.94
N SER A 718 -27.11 -30.58 -43.46
CA SER A 718 -27.31 -29.32 -44.18
C SER A 718 -28.00 -29.50 -45.53
N GLY A 719 -27.98 -30.72 -46.08
CA GLY A 719 -28.42 -31.04 -47.42
C GLY A 719 -27.46 -30.58 -48.53
N GLU A 720 -26.34 -29.97 -48.16
CA GLU A 720 -25.33 -29.43 -49.08
C GLU A 720 -23.99 -30.13 -48.87
N ALA A 721 -23.42 -30.68 -49.94
CA ALA A 721 -22.20 -31.49 -49.85
C ALA A 721 -20.97 -30.74 -49.33
N GLN A 722 -20.98 -29.40 -49.35
CA GLN A 722 -19.89 -28.56 -48.83
C GLN A 722 -19.87 -28.51 -47.29
N TYR A 723 -21.04 -28.52 -46.64
CA TYR A 723 -21.17 -28.36 -45.19
C TYR A 723 -21.57 -29.67 -44.50
N ASN A 724 -22.32 -30.55 -45.17
CA ASN A 724 -22.73 -31.87 -44.70
C ASN A 724 -23.48 -31.90 -43.35
N LYS A 725 -22.80 -31.72 -42.20
CA LYS A 725 -23.43 -31.57 -40.87
C LYS A 725 -23.20 -30.18 -40.33
N ILE A 726 -24.23 -29.58 -39.73
CA ILE A 726 -24.15 -28.23 -39.17
C ILE A 726 -24.80 -28.18 -37.80
N LEU A 727 -24.49 -27.14 -37.03
CA LEU A 727 -25.18 -26.78 -35.80
C LEU A 727 -26.34 -25.83 -36.13
N GLN A 728 -27.57 -26.30 -36.02
CA GLN A 728 -28.76 -25.49 -36.19
C GLN A 728 -29.23 -24.94 -34.83
N ARG A 729 -29.28 -23.62 -34.72
CA ARG A 729 -29.84 -22.88 -33.59
C ARG A 729 -31.21 -22.34 -33.97
N THR A 730 -32.29 -22.92 -33.43
CA THR A 730 -33.66 -22.49 -33.69
C THR A 730 -34.19 -21.59 -32.57
N GLN A 731 -34.91 -20.53 -32.94
CA GLN A 731 -35.73 -19.71 -32.05
C GLN A 731 -36.89 -20.55 -31.50
N ALA A 732 -36.86 -20.78 -30.19
CA ALA A 732 -37.93 -21.44 -29.45
C ALA A 732 -38.85 -20.40 -28.78
N ALA A 733 -39.93 -20.87 -28.16
CA ALA A 733 -40.79 -20.01 -27.34
C ALA A 733 -40.08 -19.38 -26.13
N GLU A 734 -38.94 -19.96 -25.70
CA GLU A 734 -38.10 -19.48 -24.60
C GLU A 734 -36.68 -19.19 -25.10
N GLU A 735 -36.01 -18.20 -24.49
CA GLU A 735 -34.62 -17.87 -24.80
C GLU A 735 -33.70 -19.07 -24.57
N SER A 736 -32.92 -19.42 -25.58
CA SER A 736 -32.15 -20.65 -25.63
C SER A 736 -30.69 -20.38 -25.91
N THR A 737 -29.78 -21.00 -25.15
CA THR A 737 -28.34 -20.72 -25.25
C THR A 737 -27.50 -21.95 -24.97
N ASP A 738 -26.45 -22.14 -25.77
CA ASP A 738 -25.42 -23.13 -25.53
C ASP A 738 -24.10 -22.43 -25.29
N ILE A 739 -23.20 -23.13 -24.59
CA ILE A 739 -21.90 -22.60 -24.21
C ILE A 739 -20.82 -23.52 -24.74
N LEU A 740 -19.77 -22.91 -25.28
CA LEU A 740 -18.50 -23.54 -25.54
C LEU A 740 -17.45 -22.87 -24.63
N ASP A 741 -16.95 -23.60 -23.65
CA ASP A 741 -15.77 -23.19 -22.88
C ASP A 741 -14.50 -23.69 -23.56
N PHE A 742 -13.45 -22.89 -23.61
CA PHE A 742 -12.14 -23.22 -24.17
C PHE A 742 -11.03 -22.63 -23.29
N SER A 743 -9.77 -22.87 -23.64
CA SER A 743 -8.62 -22.37 -22.87
C SER A 743 -8.69 -20.84 -22.75
N PRO A 744 -8.62 -20.28 -21.52
CA PRO A 744 -8.79 -18.85 -21.33
C PRO A 744 -7.55 -18.04 -21.70
N PHE A 745 -7.74 -16.92 -22.39
CA PHE A 745 -6.69 -15.97 -22.75
C PHE A 745 -7.00 -14.56 -22.25
N SER A 746 -5.98 -13.86 -21.76
CA SER A 746 -6.09 -12.47 -21.28
C SER A 746 -5.24 -11.47 -22.05
N ALA A 747 -4.53 -11.92 -23.08
CA ALA A 747 -3.62 -11.15 -23.90
C ALA A 747 -3.65 -11.67 -25.35
N GLY A 748 -3.24 -10.83 -26.30
CA GLY A 748 -3.24 -11.12 -27.74
C GLY A 748 -4.58 -10.92 -28.43
N ILE A 749 -4.72 -11.58 -29.57
CA ILE A 749 -5.88 -11.48 -30.47
C ILE A 749 -6.58 -12.83 -30.51
N LEU A 750 -7.84 -12.85 -30.12
CA LEU A 750 -8.70 -14.03 -30.19
C LEU A 750 -9.62 -13.93 -31.40
N THR A 751 -9.39 -14.79 -32.39
CA THR A 751 -10.16 -14.80 -33.63
C THR A 751 -11.16 -15.95 -33.61
N ILE A 752 -12.42 -15.63 -33.89
CA ILE A 752 -13.50 -16.60 -34.06
C ILE A 752 -13.91 -16.59 -35.52
N GLU A 753 -13.81 -17.74 -36.17
CA GLU A 753 -14.20 -17.96 -37.56
C GLU A 753 -15.37 -18.94 -37.60
N LEU A 754 -16.38 -18.65 -38.41
CA LEU A 754 -17.54 -19.52 -38.60
C LEU A 754 -18.27 -19.18 -39.90
N ASP A 755 -18.84 -20.20 -40.52
CA ASP A 755 -19.80 -20.03 -41.60
C ASP A 755 -21.21 -19.95 -41.01
N VAL A 756 -22.00 -18.97 -41.43
CA VAL A 756 -23.38 -18.80 -40.96
C VAL A 756 -24.34 -18.59 -42.12
N ARG A 757 -25.49 -19.26 -42.05
CA ARG A 757 -26.67 -19.00 -42.87
C ARG A 757 -27.90 -18.81 -41.99
N VAL A 758 -28.70 -17.79 -42.29
CA VAL A 758 -29.95 -17.50 -41.55
C VAL A 758 -31.18 -17.88 -42.36
N SER A 759 -32.23 -18.32 -41.68
CA SER A 759 -33.50 -18.71 -42.30
C SER A 759 -34.36 -17.53 -42.77
N ASP A 760 -34.24 -16.36 -42.15
CA ASP A 760 -34.85 -15.08 -42.52
C ASP A 760 -33.87 -13.97 -42.11
N SER A 761 -33.65 -13.00 -42.99
CA SER A 761 -32.75 -11.87 -42.73
C SER A 761 -33.46 -10.66 -42.11
N LEU A 762 -34.79 -10.65 -42.09
CA LEU A 762 -35.60 -9.55 -41.55
C LEU A 762 -35.95 -9.71 -40.06
N SER A 763 -35.48 -10.77 -39.43
CA SER A 763 -35.76 -11.13 -38.05
C SER A 763 -34.53 -11.73 -37.37
N ARG A 764 -34.52 -11.66 -36.03
CA ARG A 764 -33.39 -12.11 -35.22
C ARG A 764 -33.29 -13.63 -35.20
N THR A 765 -32.18 -14.18 -35.68
CA THR A 765 -31.97 -15.63 -35.80
C THR A 765 -30.85 -16.16 -34.90
N LEU A 766 -29.75 -15.40 -34.76
CA LEU A 766 -28.57 -15.83 -34.03
C LEU A 766 -28.02 -14.71 -33.15
N ASP A 767 -27.58 -15.09 -31.96
CA ASP A 767 -26.77 -14.28 -31.05
C ASP A 767 -25.43 -14.98 -30.82
N LEU A 768 -24.33 -14.24 -30.94
CA LEU A 768 -22.99 -14.74 -30.61
C LEU A 768 -22.30 -13.78 -29.64
N ALA A 769 -21.79 -14.31 -28.53
CA ALA A 769 -21.01 -13.52 -27.60
C ALA A 769 -19.72 -14.22 -27.15
N LEU A 770 -18.64 -13.46 -27.08
CA LEU A 770 -17.44 -13.81 -26.31
C LEU A 770 -17.68 -13.41 -24.86
N ASN A 771 -17.36 -14.30 -23.92
CA ASN A 771 -17.61 -14.10 -22.50
C ASN A 771 -16.35 -14.33 -21.67
N ARG A 772 -16.35 -13.76 -20.46
CA ARG A 772 -15.39 -14.12 -19.42
C ARG A 772 -15.53 -15.59 -19.04
N THR A 773 -14.40 -16.23 -18.77
CA THR A 773 -14.35 -17.64 -18.34
C THR A 773 -15.22 -17.88 -17.12
N GLY A 774 -16.10 -18.89 -17.18
CA GLY A 774 -16.99 -19.24 -16.07
C GLY A 774 -18.18 -18.30 -15.86
N GLN A 775 -18.27 -17.15 -16.53
CA GLN A 775 -19.28 -16.12 -16.28
C GLN A 775 -20.31 -15.99 -17.43
N THR A 776 -21.32 -15.12 -17.24
CA THR A 776 -22.35 -14.77 -18.24
C THR A 776 -22.15 -13.38 -18.85
N GLN A 777 -21.24 -12.58 -18.29
CA GLN A 777 -20.93 -11.23 -18.77
C GLN A 777 -20.24 -11.30 -20.13
N ARG A 778 -20.74 -10.51 -21.08
CA ARG A 778 -20.34 -10.52 -22.49
C ARG A 778 -19.30 -9.43 -22.75
N ALA A 779 -18.32 -9.76 -23.59
CA ALA A 779 -17.36 -8.89 -24.22
C ALA A 779 -17.93 -8.48 -25.58
N ALA A 780 -17.42 -9.00 -26.70
CA ALA A 780 -18.06 -8.83 -28.01
C ALA A 780 -19.45 -9.49 -28.04
N PHE A 781 -20.45 -8.81 -28.60
CA PHE A 781 -21.82 -9.31 -28.74
C PHE A 781 -22.45 -8.90 -30.07
N LEU A 782 -22.71 -9.90 -30.92
CA LEU A 782 -23.26 -9.76 -32.26
C LEU A 782 -24.63 -10.44 -32.37
N SER A 783 -25.48 -9.89 -33.23
CA SER A 783 -26.76 -10.50 -33.57
C SER A 783 -27.07 -10.40 -35.06
N TRP A 784 -27.61 -11.48 -35.62
CA TRP A 784 -28.07 -11.56 -37.00
C TRP A 784 -29.57 -11.25 -37.04
N GLY A 785 -29.94 -10.08 -37.58
CA GLY A 785 -31.33 -9.70 -37.82
C GLY A 785 -32.08 -9.07 -36.65
N GLU A 786 -31.40 -8.73 -35.55
CA GLU A 786 -31.98 -7.84 -34.49
C GLU A 786 -32.45 -6.52 -35.09
N ILE A 787 -31.62 -5.92 -35.94
CA ILE A 787 -32.04 -4.86 -36.83
C ILE A 787 -32.43 -5.52 -38.16
N PRO A 788 -33.68 -5.40 -38.62
CA PRO A 788 -34.14 -6.11 -39.81
C PRO A 788 -33.25 -5.86 -41.03
N GLY A 789 -32.72 -6.93 -41.62
CA GLY A 789 -31.83 -6.91 -42.79
C GLY A 789 -30.38 -6.58 -42.48
N LYS A 790 -29.95 -6.59 -41.21
CA LYS A 790 -28.60 -6.18 -40.79
C LYS A 790 -27.94 -7.18 -39.85
N ILE A 791 -26.61 -7.16 -39.85
CA ILE A 791 -25.79 -7.60 -38.71
C ILE A 791 -25.72 -6.45 -37.71
N GLY A 792 -26.10 -6.73 -36.47
CA GLY A 792 -26.07 -5.77 -35.36
C GLY A 792 -24.96 -6.07 -34.36
N VAL A 793 -24.39 -5.01 -33.78
CA VAL A 793 -23.46 -5.08 -32.64
C VAL A 793 -24.02 -4.29 -31.48
N TYR A 794 -23.91 -4.84 -30.27
CA TYR A 794 -24.36 -4.19 -29.05
C TYR A 794 -23.20 -3.51 -28.31
N ASP A 795 -23.32 -2.21 -28.07
CA ASP A 795 -22.28 -1.37 -27.45
C ASP A 795 -22.45 -1.17 -25.92
N GLY A 796 -23.30 -1.99 -25.29
CA GLY A 796 -23.67 -1.84 -23.88
C GLY A 796 -24.94 -1.03 -23.64
N ALA A 797 -25.41 -0.28 -24.65
CA ALA A 797 -26.63 0.50 -24.57
C ALA A 797 -27.58 0.23 -25.74
N ASN A 798 -27.07 0.23 -26.97
CA ASN A 798 -27.84 0.19 -28.20
C ASN A 798 -27.31 -0.87 -29.18
N TRP A 799 -28.18 -1.30 -30.08
CA TRP A 799 -27.80 -2.07 -31.26
C TRP A 799 -27.42 -1.12 -32.40
N ASN A 800 -26.24 -1.31 -32.96
CA ASN A 800 -25.70 -0.54 -34.07
C ASN A 800 -25.58 -1.42 -35.32
N GLU A 801 -25.95 -0.88 -36.48
CA GLU A 801 -25.82 -1.56 -37.77
C GLU A 801 -24.37 -1.63 -38.21
N VAL A 802 -23.90 -2.80 -38.66
CA VAL A 802 -22.53 -2.98 -39.18
C VAL A 802 -22.53 -3.36 -40.66
N ALA A 803 -23.30 -4.37 -41.04
CA ALA A 803 -23.32 -4.88 -42.42
C ALA A 803 -24.74 -5.31 -42.83
N ASP A 804 -24.96 -5.44 -44.14
CA ASP A 804 -26.19 -6.03 -44.69
C ASP A 804 -26.25 -7.54 -44.40
N LEU A 805 -27.45 -8.05 -44.11
CA LEU A 805 -27.72 -9.47 -43.87
C LEU A 805 -28.63 -10.03 -44.96
N ASP A 806 -28.25 -11.18 -45.52
CA ASP A 806 -29.09 -11.99 -46.40
C ASP A 806 -29.16 -13.47 -45.94
N GLN A 807 -29.78 -14.33 -46.75
CA GLN A 807 -30.03 -15.74 -46.42
C GLN A 807 -29.00 -16.70 -47.08
N ALA A 808 -27.91 -16.18 -47.64
CA ALA A 808 -26.82 -16.99 -48.15
C ALA A 808 -25.88 -17.43 -47.03
N TRP A 809 -25.02 -18.40 -47.35
CA TRP A 809 -23.87 -18.72 -46.50
C TRP A 809 -22.82 -17.64 -46.66
N HIS A 810 -22.32 -17.15 -45.54
CA HIS A 810 -21.20 -16.22 -45.48
C HIS A 810 -20.18 -16.71 -44.45
N HIS A 811 -18.91 -16.44 -44.73
CA HIS A 811 -17.81 -16.69 -43.81
C HIS A 811 -17.59 -15.45 -42.94
N TYR A 812 -17.69 -15.59 -41.62
CA TYR A 812 -17.52 -14.52 -40.65
C TYR A 812 -16.20 -14.70 -39.91
N THR A 813 -15.38 -13.65 -39.88
CA THR A 813 -14.16 -13.59 -39.05
C THR A 813 -14.33 -12.47 -38.03
N ILE A 814 -14.35 -12.82 -36.75
CA ILE A 814 -14.51 -11.89 -35.63
C ILE A 814 -13.18 -11.82 -34.88
N ILE A 815 -12.50 -10.68 -34.96
CA ILE A 815 -11.12 -10.51 -34.47
C ILE A 815 -11.17 -9.71 -33.17
N ASN A 816 -11.07 -10.37 -32.02
CA ASN A 816 -11.19 -9.73 -30.70
C ASN A 816 -9.81 -9.34 -30.17
N TYR A 817 -9.60 -8.06 -29.84
CA TYR A 817 -8.36 -7.55 -29.27
C TYR A 817 -8.45 -7.58 -27.74
N LEU A 818 -7.68 -8.47 -27.10
CA LEU A 818 -7.72 -8.65 -25.64
C LEU A 818 -6.82 -7.65 -24.90
N ASP A 819 -5.74 -7.22 -25.54
CA ASP A 819 -4.77 -6.23 -25.04
C ASP A 819 -4.27 -5.29 -26.16
N GLY A 820 -3.30 -4.44 -25.83
CA GLY A 820 -2.73 -3.48 -26.76
C GLY A 820 -3.61 -2.24 -27.01
N PRO A 821 -3.29 -1.43 -28.04
CA PRO A 821 -3.97 -0.16 -28.30
C PRO A 821 -5.45 -0.31 -28.69
N ASN A 822 -5.84 -1.47 -29.22
CA ASN A 822 -7.21 -1.76 -29.63
C ASN A 822 -7.95 -2.63 -28.59
N ALA A 823 -7.41 -2.79 -27.37
CA ALA A 823 -8.01 -3.64 -26.35
C ALA A 823 -9.50 -3.34 -26.14
N GLN A 824 -10.30 -4.39 -25.94
CA GLN A 824 -11.75 -4.30 -25.71
C GLN A 824 -12.56 -3.81 -26.92
N THR A 825 -12.00 -4.00 -28.11
CA THR A 825 -12.71 -3.85 -29.39
C THR A 825 -12.62 -5.14 -30.20
N PHE A 826 -13.39 -5.22 -31.28
CA PHE A 826 -13.23 -6.28 -32.27
C PHE A 826 -13.48 -5.77 -33.69
N ASP A 827 -12.87 -6.45 -34.65
CA ASP A 827 -13.17 -6.26 -36.06
C ASP A 827 -14.07 -7.37 -36.58
N LEU A 828 -14.88 -7.05 -37.59
CA LEU A 828 -15.72 -7.99 -38.30
C LEU A 828 -15.36 -8.02 -39.78
N LYS A 829 -15.02 -9.21 -40.29
CA LYS A 829 -14.92 -9.48 -41.72
C LYS A 829 -16.02 -10.43 -42.18
N ILE A 830 -16.56 -10.18 -43.37
CA ILE A 830 -17.52 -11.05 -44.06
C ILE A 830 -16.92 -11.42 -45.42
N ASP A 831 -16.80 -12.72 -45.70
CA ASP A 831 -16.18 -13.26 -46.91
C ASP A 831 -14.77 -12.70 -47.19
N GLY A 832 -14.04 -12.38 -46.12
CA GLY A 832 -12.69 -11.80 -46.14
C GLY A 832 -12.63 -10.28 -46.28
N GLU A 833 -13.75 -9.59 -46.51
CA GLU A 833 -13.83 -8.13 -46.56
C GLU A 833 -14.06 -7.55 -45.16
N LEU A 834 -13.29 -6.52 -44.77
CA LEU A 834 -13.48 -5.80 -43.51
C LEU A 834 -14.74 -4.93 -43.60
N VAL A 835 -15.75 -5.27 -42.80
CA VAL A 835 -17.05 -4.58 -42.80
C VAL A 835 -17.30 -3.78 -41.51
N GLY A 836 -16.54 -4.05 -40.46
CA GLY A 836 -16.54 -3.27 -39.23
C GLY A 836 -15.17 -3.30 -38.57
N GLU A 837 -14.68 -2.13 -38.18
CA GLU A 837 -13.34 -1.92 -37.59
C GLU A 837 -13.50 -1.23 -36.22
N GLY A 838 -12.75 -1.70 -35.22
CA GLY A 838 -12.73 -1.10 -33.87
C GLY A 838 -14.08 -1.09 -33.16
N LEU A 839 -14.92 -2.11 -33.41
CA LEU A 839 -16.26 -2.18 -32.83
C LEU A 839 -16.16 -2.39 -31.30
N PRO A 840 -16.88 -1.60 -30.49
CA PRO A 840 -16.76 -1.68 -29.04
C PRO A 840 -17.36 -2.98 -28.50
N TRP A 841 -16.80 -3.48 -27.39
CA TRP A 841 -17.44 -4.54 -26.61
C TRP A 841 -18.69 -4.05 -25.88
N ASP A 842 -19.59 -4.99 -25.55
CA ASP A 842 -20.78 -4.75 -24.72
C ASP A 842 -20.40 -4.18 -23.35
N LEU A 843 -19.38 -4.78 -22.72
CA LEU A 843 -18.87 -4.36 -21.41
C LEU A 843 -17.36 -4.20 -21.43
N GLY A 844 -16.90 -3.12 -20.80
CA GLY A 844 -15.49 -2.91 -20.51
C GLY A 844 -15.04 -3.73 -19.30
N PHE A 845 -13.81 -4.25 -19.35
CA PHE A 845 -13.22 -5.08 -18.29
C PHE A 845 -11.79 -4.64 -17.95
N PRO A 846 -11.30 -4.91 -16.73
CA PRO A 846 -9.90 -4.63 -16.39
C PRO A 846 -8.92 -5.41 -17.28
N ALA A 847 -7.76 -4.82 -17.55
CA ALA A 847 -6.66 -5.48 -18.25
C ALA A 847 -6.25 -6.80 -17.55
N GLY A 848 -5.87 -7.81 -18.33
CA GLY A 848 -5.55 -9.14 -17.80
C GLY A 848 -6.77 -10.01 -17.48
N THR A 849 -7.99 -9.56 -17.81
CA THR A 849 -9.20 -10.38 -17.67
C THR A 849 -9.16 -11.58 -18.64
N PRO A 850 -9.40 -12.81 -18.17
CA PRO A 850 -9.40 -13.99 -19.03
C PRO A 850 -10.74 -14.20 -19.76
N TYR A 851 -10.66 -14.49 -21.05
CA TYR A 851 -11.76 -14.84 -21.95
C TYR A 851 -11.54 -16.25 -22.48
N GLY A 852 -12.53 -17.12 -22.31
CA GLY A 852 -12.43 -18.52 -22.66
C GLY A 852 -13.79 -19.17 -22.82
N ARG A 853 -14.80 -18.38 -23.19
CA ARG A 853 -16.18 -18.83 -23.28
C ARG A 853 -16.87 -18.17 -24.45
N MET A 854 -17.51 -18.95 -25.29
CA MET A 854 -18.41 -18.48 -26.34
C MET A 854 -19.85 -18.89 -26.02
N ARG A 855 -20.79 -17.97 -26.20
CA ARG A 855 -22.24 -18.20 -26.09
C ARG A 855 -22.86 -18.14 -27.47
N ILE A 856 -23.60 -19.19 -27.84
CA ILE A 856 -24.41 -19.25 -29.04
C ILE A 856 -25.88 -19.25 -28.62
N GLY A 857 -26.63 -18.22 -28.99
CA GLY A 857 -27.99 -17.99 -28.52
C GLY A 857 -29.03 -17.83 -29.62
N ALA A 858 -30.27 -18.17 -29.27
CA ALA A 858 -31.49 -17.76 -29.94
C ALA A 858 -32.35 -17.02 -28.91
N VAL A 859 -32.40 -15.70 -29.04
CA VAL A 859 -32.96 -14.79 -28.04
C VAL A 859 -33.87 -13.81 -28.73
N ASN A 860 -35.12 -13.70 -28.28
CA ASN A 860 -36.10 -12.69 -28.72
C ASN A 860 -36.39 -12.64 -30.24
N GLY A 861 -36.17 -13.73 -30.99
CA GLY A 861 -36.58 -13.85 -32.40
C GLY A 861 -37.96 -14.49 -32.60
N LEU A 862 -38.37 -14.71 -33.85
CA LEU A 862 -39.65 -15.37 -34.13
C LEU A 862 -39.51 -16.90 -34.08
N GLU A 863 -40.44 -17.54 -33.39
CA GLU A 863 -40.42 -18.99 -33.17
C GLU A 863 -40.39 -19.78 -34.49
N GLY A 864 -39.44 -20.71 -34.61
CA GLY A 864 -39.23 -21.57 -35.77
C GLY A 864 -38.21 -21.04 -36.78
N GLU A 865 -37.78 -19.78 -36.68
CA GLU A 865 -36.64 -19.27 -37.42
C GLU A 865 -35.34 -19.81 -36.82
N TYR A 866 -34.31 -19.98 -37.65
CA TYR A 866 -33.04 -20.56 -37.25
C TYR A 866 -31.86 -19.93 -37.95
N ALA A 867 -30.67 -20.17 -37.38
CA ALA A 867 -29.39 -20.02 -38.05
C ALA A 867 -28.66 -21.36 -38.05
N ASP A 868 -28.06 -21.67 -39.20
CA ASP A 868 -27.15 -22.80 -39.39
C ASP A 868 -25.72 -22.29 -39.23
N VAL A 869 -24.92 -22.98 -38.42
CA VAL A 869 -23.51 -22.65 -38.15
C VAL A 869 -22.63 -23.84 -38.51
N ASP A 870 -21.55 -23.59 -39.25
CA ASP A 870 -20.53 -24.58 -39.59
C ASP A 870 -19.11 -24.00 -39.48
N ASN A 871 -18.09 -24.85 -39.59
CA ASN A 871 -16.67 -24.47 -39.64
C ASN A 871 -16.24 -23.53 -38.50
N LEU A 872 -16.83 -23.71 -37.31
CA LEU A 872 -16.48 -22.94 -36.13
C LEU A 872 -15.04 -23.25 -35.70
N GLN A 873 -14.19 -22.25 -35.78
CA GLN A 873 -12.80 -22.31 -35.36
C GLN A 873 -12.47 -21.13 -34.44
N ILE A 874 -11.65 -21.39 -33.43
CA ILE A 874 -11.13 -20.35 -32.54
C ILE A 874 -9.60 -20.45 -32.59
N SER A 875 -8.97 -19.33 -32.92
CA SER A 875 -7.52 -19.19 -32.92
C SER A 875 -7.09 -18.06 -32.00
N VAL A 876 -5.87 -18.18 -31.49
CA VAL A 876 -5.20 -17.10 -30.75
C VAL A 876 -3.94 -16.71 -31.49
N THR A 877 -3.75 -15.41 -31.63
CA THR A 877 -2.53 -14.81 -32.19
C THR A 877 -1.89 -13.94 -31.10
N PRO A 878 -0.59 -14.10 -30.80
CA PRO A 878 0.10 -13.16 -29.93
C PRO A 878 -0.02 -11.72 -30.46
N PRO A 879 0.10 -10.70 -29.59
CA PRO A 879 -0.02 -9.31 -30.04
C PRO A 879 1.05 -8.95 -31.09
N PRO A 880 0.74 -8.06 -32.05
CA PRO A 880 1.72 -7.53 -33.00
C PRO A 880 2.84 -6.78 -32.26
N PRO A 881 3.89 -6.31 -32.96
CA PRO A 881 4.89 -5.44 -32.35
C PRO A 881 4.24 -4.26 -31.62
N ALA A 882 4.82 -3.82 -30.52
CA ALA A 882 4.39 -2.65 -29.77
C ALA A 882 5.51 -1.59 -29.83
N ILE A 883 5.15 -0.38 -30.23
CA ILE A 883 6.04 0.78 -30.18
C ILE A 883 5.80 1.46 -28.83
N VAL A 884 6.82 1.47 -27.98
CA VAL A 884 6.74 1.98 -26.61
C VAL A 884 7.91 2.92 -26.31
N ASN A 885 7.83 3.64 -25.19
CA ASN A 885 8.91 4.52 -24.72
C ASN A 885 9.35 5.57 -25.75
N LEU A 886 8.38 6.11 -26.51
CA LEU A 886 8.62 7.18 -27.47
C LEU A 886 9.11 8.44 -26.72
N ASN A 887 10.31 8.90 -27.08
CA ASN A 887 10.93 10.10 -26.59
C ASN A 887 11.50 10.90 -27.78
N PRO A 888 11.08 12.13 -28.03
CA PRO A 888 10.13 12.91 -27.24
C PRO A 888 8.73 12.31 -27.26
N ALA A 889 8.00 12.43 -26.14
CA ALA A 889 6.60 12.02 -26.11
C ALA A 889 5.77 12.82 -27.13
N PHE A 890 4.63 12.27 -27.56
CA PHE A 890 3.72 12.97 -28.46
C PHE A 890 3.29 14.33 -27.86
N GLY A 891 3.43 15.39 -28.65
CA GLY A 891 3.16 16.77 -28.28
C GLY A 891 4.27 17.43 -27.45
N ALA A 892 5.42 16.81 -27.20
CA ALA A 892 6.50 17.39 -26.40
C ALA A 892 6.98 18.74 -26.97
N ALA A 893 7.26 19.69 -26.07
CA ALA A 893 7.74 21.02 -26.44
C ALA A 893 9.22 21.24 -26.12
N PHE A 894 9.88 22.06 -26.94
CA PHE A 894 11.27 22.51 -26.76
C PHE A 894 12.29 21.37 -26.62
N HIS A 895 12.07 20.26 -27.34
CA HIS A 895 12.97 19.12 -27.27
C HIS A 895 14.35 19.47 -27.81
N PRO A 896 15.45 19.25 -27.07
CA PRO A 896 16.78 19.56 -27.58
C PRO A 896 17.09 18.68 -28.81
N ALA A 897 17.29 19.31 -29.98
CA ALA A 897 17.54 18.60 -31.24
C ALA A 897 18.70 17.58 -31.15
N ASN A 898 19.73 17.90 -30.35
CA ASN A 898 20.88 17.03 -30.12
C ASN A 898 20.60 15.76 -29.29
N GLN A 899 19.42 15.65 -28.67
CA GLN A 899 18.98 14.45 -27.96
C GLN A 899 18.27 13.44 -28.87
N GLY A 900 17.96 13.80 -30.12
CA GLY A 900 17.36 12.88 -31.10
C GLY A 900 15.95 12.41 -30.73
N LEU A 901 15.42 11.47 -31.51
CA LEU A 901 14.21 10.71 -31.23
C LEU A 901 14.58 9.27 -30.91
N GLN A 902 13.96 8.67 -29.89
CA GLN A 902 14.17 7.30 -29.45
C GLN A 902 12.84 6.63 -29.16
N PHE A 903 12.74 5.33 -29.44
CA PHE A 903 11.62 4.48 -29.01
C PHE A 903 12.10 3.04 -28.87
N GLN A 904 11.25 2.18 -28.33
CA GLN A 904 11.46 0.74 -28.27
C GLN A 904 10.40 -0.01 -29.06
N VAL A 905 10.80 -1.11 -29.68
CA VAL A 905 9.90 -2.05 -30.36
C VAL A 905 9.95 -3.38 -29.62
N GLN A 906 8.84 -3.78 -29.02
CA GLN A 906 8.70 -5.03 -28.27
C GLN A 906 7.73 -5.97 -28.98
N SER A 907 8.06 -7.26 -29.08
CA SER A 907 7.15 -8.22 -29.71
C SER A 907 7.40 -9.65 -29.22
N PRO A 908 6.36 -10.50 -29.13
CA PRO A 908 6.53 -11.94 -28.95
C PRO A 908 7.25 -12.64 -30.12
N GLN A 909 7.43 -12.00 -31.27
CA GLN A 909 8.19 -12.56 -32.39
C GLN A 909 9.30 -11.60 -32.83
N PRO A 910 10.43 -12.09 -33.38
CA PRO A 910 11.48 -11.23 -33.91
C PRO A 910 10.93 -10.19 -34.91
N VAL A 911 11.32 -8.93 -34.72
CA VAL A 911 11.13 -7.82 -35.68
C VAL A 911 12.45 -7.61 -36.39
N LEU A 912 12.45 -7.62 -37.73
CA LEU A 912 13.66 -7.34 -38.50
C LEU A 912 13.89 -5.83 -38.56
N PRO A 913 15.15 -5.36 -38.53
CA PRO A 913 15.44 -3.92 -38.61
C PRO A 913 14.88 -3.22 -39.86
N GLU A 914 14.77 -3.92 -40.99
CA GLU A 914 14.16 -3.42 -42.22
C GLU A 914 12.65 -3.21 -42.15
N ASP A 915 11.98 -3.81 -41.16
CA ASP A 915 10.53 -3.72 -40.94
C ASP A 915 10.18 -2.60 -39.93
N ILE A 916 11.16 -1.73 -39.61
CA ILE A 916 10.98 -0.55 -38.75
C ILE A 916 11.18 0.72 -39.60
N HIS A 917 10.11 1.52 -39.70
CA HIS A 917 10.09 2.73 -40.51
C HIS A 917 9.79 3.98 -39.68
N LEU A 918 10.44 5.09 -40.02
CA LEU A 918 10.18 6.42 -39.46
C LEU A 918 10.05 7.45 -40.58
N THR A 919 8.90 8.11 -40.65
CA THR A 919 8.66 9.26 -41.54
C THR A 919 8.53 10.52 -40.70
N LEU A 920 9.31 11.56 -41.01
CA LEU A 920 9.27 12.87 -40.35
C LEU A 920 9.07 13.98 -41.39
N ASN A 921 8.08 14.85 -41.18
CA ASN A 921 7.68 15.95 -42.05
C ASN A 921 7.52 15.51 -43.52
N GLY A 922 6.96 14.31 -43.74
CA GLY A 922 6.77 13.70 -45.05
C GLY A 922 8.04 13.13 -45.71
N GLN A 923 9.17 13.06 -45.00
CA GLN A 923 10.40 12.42 -45.45
C GLN A 923 10.63 11.09 -44.71
N ASP A 924 10.87 10.01 -45.45
CA ASP A 924 11.31 8.73 -44.90
C ASP A 924 12.77 8.84 -44.46
N VAL A 925 13.01 8.71 -43.15
CA VAL A 925 14.34 8.78 -42.53
C VAL A 925 14.81 7.41 -42.01
N SER A 926 14.11 6.32 -42.37
CA SER A 926 14.36 4.96 -41.84
C SER A 926 15.80 4.49 -42.02
N SER A 927 16.44 4.87 -43.14
CA SER A 927 17.84 4.51 -43.43
C SER A 927 18.88 5.11 -42.47
N ALA A 928 18.49 6.12 -41.68
CA ALA A 928 19.33 6.78 -40.68
C ALA A 928 19.07 6.29 -39.25
N LEU A 929 18.17 5.32 -39.06
CA LEU A 929 17.89 4.73 -37.75
C LEU A 929 19.08 3.91 -37.24
N VAL A 930 19.37 4.04 -35.95
CA VAL A 930 20.27 3.16 -35.20
C VAL A 930 19.41 2.21 -34.37
N ILE A 931 19.53 0.91 -34.64
CA ILE A 931 18.71 -0.16 -34.04
C ILE A 931 19.63 -1.13 -33.29
N GLU A 932 19.37 -1.33 -32.00
CA GLU A 932 20.17 -2.19 -31.11
C GLU A 932 19.26 -3.05 -30.21
N GLY A 933 19.73 -4.19 -29.71
CA GLY A 933 18.99 -5.04 -28.76
C GLY A 933 18.67 -6.44 -29.28
N ASP A 934 17.77 -7.13 -28.57
CA ASP A 934 17.25 -8.43 -28.98
C ASP A 934 16.15 -8.25 -30.04
N PRO A 935 16.00 -9.13 -31.04
CA PRO A 935 14.94 -8.99 -32.06
C PRO A 935 13.51 -8.93 -31.51
N THR A 936 13.26 -9.39 -30.27
CA THR A 936 11.95 -9.28 -29.58
C THR A 936 11.84 -8.03 -28.69
N ASN A 937 12.94 -7.29 -28.51
CA ASN A 937 13.02 -6.05 -27.73
C ASN A 937 14.16 -5.16 -28.26
N LEU A 938 13.83 -4.32 -29.24
CA LEU A 938 14.76 -3.43 -29.93
C LEU A 938 14.65 -2.01 -29.39
N THR A 939 15.79 -1.34 -29.23
CA THR A 939 15.88 0.11 -29.02
C THR A 939 16.25 0.79 -30.34
N VAL A 940 15.46 1.78 -30.73
CA VAL A 940 15.59 2.49 -32.02
C VAL A 940 15.82 3.97 -31.75
N SER A 941 16.77 4.58 -32.46
CA SER A 941 17.07 6.02 -32.33
C SER A 941 17.37 6.71 -33.66
N TYR A 942 17.01 7.99 -33.74
CA TYR A 942 17.27 8.92 -34.83
C TYR A 942 17.90 10.21 -34.28
N MET A 943 19.15 10.51 -34.63
CA MET A 943 19.91 11.62 -34.02
C MET A 943 19.97 12.89 -34.88
N ASP A 944 19.49 12.84 -36.12
CA ASP A 944 19.63 13.92 -37.11
C ASP A 944 18.44 14.89 -37.10
N LEU A 945 18.05 15.36 -35.91
CA LEU A 945 17.06 16.43 -35.78
C LEU A 945 17.72 17.80 -36.01
N ALA A 946 17.15 18.59 -36.91
CA ALA A 946 17.42 20.03 -37.03
C ALA A 946 16.78 20.81 -35.86
N PRO A 947 17.46 21.86 -35.33
CA PRO A 947 16.91 22.74 -34.30
C PRO A 947 15.86 23.71 -34.86
N ASN A 948 15.03 24.25 -33.97
CA ASN A 948 14.00 25.24 -34.28
C ASN A 948 12.99 24.80 -35.35
N LEU A 949 12.60 23.52 -35.30
CA LEU A 949 11.64 22.93 -36.23
C LEU A 949 10.53 22.16 -35.50
N LEU A 950 9.30 22.25 -36.02
CA LEU A 950 8.19 21.38 -35.67
C LEU A 950 8.27 20.07 -36.47
N TYR A 951 8.32 18.94 -35.77
CA TYR A 951 8.28 17.60 -36.35
C TYR A 951 6.89 17.00 -36.24
N GLN A 952 6.40 16.43 -37.34
CA GLN A 952 5.19 15.63 -37.43
C GLN A 952 5.48 14.39 -38.27
N GLY A 953 5.02 13.22 -37.84
CA GLY A 953 5.43 11.97 -38.46
C GLY A 953 4.74 10.73 -37.93
N GLU A 954 5.27 9.58 -38.34
CA GLU A 954 4.81 8.26 -37.94
C GLU A 954 5.96 7.27 -37.81
N ILE A 955 5.81 6.35 -36.85
CA ILE A 955 6.64 5.15 -36.70
C ILE A 955 5.77 3.96 -37.10
N LEU A 956 6.33 3.05 -37.88
CA LEU A 956 5.73 1.76 -38.24
C LEU A 956 6.71 0.63 -37.87
N ALA A 957 6.22 -0.42 -37.23
CA ALA A 957 6.99 -1.63 -36.95
C ALA A 957 6.16 -2.87 -37.31
N GLU A 958 6.75 -3.81 -38.07
CA GLU A 958 6.02 -4.97 -38.60
C GLU A 958 6.75 -6.30 -38.33
N ASN A 959 5.99 -7.38 -38.16
CA ASN A 959 6.50 -8.75 -38.27
C ASN A 959 5.37 -9.71 -38.70
N ALA A 960 5.61 -11.01 -38.59
CA ALA A 960 4.63 -12.04 -38.97
C ALA A 960 3.32 -12.02 -38.15
N LEU A 961 3.29 -11.34 -36.99
CA LEU A 961 2.10 -11.17 -36.14
C LEU A 961 1.26 -9.93 -36.54
N GLY A 962 1.82 -9.03 -37.36
CA GLY A 962 1.14 -7.84 -37.84
C GLY A 962 2.00 -6.58 -37.75
N SER A 963 1.33 -5.43 -37.88
CA SER A 963 1.94 -4.10 -37.88
C SER A 963 1.47 -3.26 -36.68
N ALA A 964 2.34 -2.42 -36.14
CA ALA A 964 1.95 -1.33 -35.25
C ALA A 964 2.43 0.02 -35.76
N GLN A 965 1.58 1.02 -35.56
CA GLN A 965 1.82 2.39 -35.99
C GLN A 965 1.69 3.33 -34.78
N THR A 966 2.54 4.36 -34.73
CA THR A 966 2.47 5.41 -33.70
C THR A 966 2.75 6.76 -34.32
N LEU A 967 1.87 7.74 -34.08
CA LEU A 967 2.07 9.11 -34.52
C LEU A 967 3.15 9.81 -33.69
N VAL A 968 3.90 10.67 -34.34
CA VAL A 968 4.97 11.48 -33.74
C VAL A 968 4.64 12.95 -33.97
N GLN A 969 4.66 13.74 -32.91
CA GLN A 969 4.65 15.20 -33.02
C GLN A 969 5.44 15.79 -31.86
N PHE A 970 6.38 16.69 -32.14
CA PHE A 970 7.14 17.44 -31.14
C PHE A 970 7.86 18.60 -31.82
N ASP A 971 8.36 19.57 -31.06
CA ASP A 971 9.23 20.60 -31.62
C ASP A 971 10.65 20.56 -31.03
N THR A 972 11.55 21.23 -31.73
CA THR A 972 12.94 21.44 -31.31
C THR A 972 13.29 22.92 -31.13
N PHE A 973 12.29 23.76 -30.85
CA PHE A 973 12.49 25.17 -30.57
C PHE A 973 13.35 25.35 -29.32
N SER A 974 14.28 26.29 -29.36
CA SER A 974 15.02 26.66 -28.16
C SER A 974 14.11 27.47 -27.24
N GLY A 975 13.73 26.92 -26.09
CA GLY A 975 12.96 27.66 -25.07
C GLY A 975 13.67 28.90 -24.50
N SER A 976 14.96 29.08 -24.78
CA SER A 976 15.73 30.28 -24.42
C SER A 976 15.79 31.35 -25.53
N GLU A 977 15.45 30.97 -26.76
CA GLU A 977 15.43 31.88 -27.91
C GLU A 977 14.01 32.19 -28.39
N ALA A 978 13.04 31.31 -28.12
CA ALA A 978 11.63 31.54 -28.37
C ALA A 978 11.03 32.46 -27.29
N MET A 979 10.21 33.43 -27.72
CA MET A 979 9.39 34.22 -26.81
C MET A 979 8.06 33.50 -26.59
N ILE A 980 7.75 33.20 -25.32
CA ILE A 980 6.51 32.54 -24.93
C ILE A 980 5.56 33.55 -24.30
N VAL A 981 4.31 33.53 -24.75
CA VAL A 981 3.24 34.39 -24.25
C VAL A 981 2.10 33.50 -23.80
N GLU A 982 1.90 33.41 -22.48
CA GLU A 982 0.80 32.61 -21.90
C GLU A 982 -0.55 33.19 -22.32
N ALA A 983 -1.51 32.32 -22.65
CA ALA A 983 -2.81 32.76 -23.16
C ALA A 983 -3.60 33.52 -22.09
N GLU A 984 -3.43 33.17 -20.83
CA GLU A 984 -4.04 33.82 -19.67
C GLU A 984 -3.38 35.16 -19.29
N ASP A 985 -2.17 35.43 -19.79
CA ASP A 985 -1.39 36.66 -19.54
C ASP A 985 -1.65 37.74 -20.61
N TYR A 986 -2.92 37.91 -20.99
CA TYR A 986 -3.39 39.03 -21.81
C TYR A 986 -3.31 40.36 -21.05
N ASN A 987 -3.38 41.49 -21.77
CA ASN A 987 -3.25 42.84 -21.22
C ASN A 987 -4.17 43.12 -20.01
N TYR A 988 -3.84 44.14 -19.21
CA TYR A 988 -4.62 44.55 -18.03
C TYR A 988 -4.66 46.08 -17.88
N ASP A 989 -5.50 46.59 -16.96
CA ASP A 989 -5.67 48.03 -16.65
C ASP A 989 -5.82 48.96 -17.88
N GLY A 990 -6.36 48.45 -18.98
CA GLY A 990 -6.63 49.24 -20.19
C GLY A 990 -5.42 49.42 -21.11
N GLY A 991 -4.60 48.38 -21.28
CA GLY A 991 -3.49 48.33 -22.22
C GLY A 991 -2.13 48.00 -21.61
N ASP A 992 -2.03 47.98 -20.28
CA ASP A 992 -0.80 47.65 -19.57
C ASP A 992 -0.39 46.18 -19.79
N PHE A 993 0.92 45.93 -19.78
CA PHE A 993 1.52 44.62 -19.99
C PHE A 993 2.85 44.49 -19.25
N GLN A 994 3.31 43.25 -19.07
CA GLN A 994 4.63 42.92 -18.55
C GLN A 994 5.36 42.03 -19.55
N ASP A 995 6.64 42.33 -19.79
CA ASP A 995 7.55 41.44 -20.52
C ASP A 995 8.15 40.41 -19.56
N ASP A 996 8.19 39.14 -19.98
CA ASP A 996 8.76 38.01 -19.23
C ASP A 996 8.30 37.92 -17.76
N PRO A 997 6.98 37.92 -17.46
CA PRO A 997 6.48 37.83 -16.09
C PRO A 997 6.93 36.52 -15.41
N PRO A 998 7.19 36.52 -14.09
CA PRO A 998 7.47 35.27 -13.36
C PRO A 998 6.18 34.42 -13.27
N PRO A 999 6.28 33.07 -13.22
CA PRO A 999 5.12 32.22 -13.01
C PRO A 999 4.32 32.63 -11.76
N SER A 1000 3.04 32.90 -11.93
CA SER A 1000 2.13 33.26 -10.83
C SER A 1000 1.01 32.22 -10.68
N GLY A 1001 0.39 32.16 -9.51
CA GLY A 1001 -0.67 31.19 -9.26
C GLY A 1001 -0.80 30.83 -7.79
N PHE A 1002 -1.45 29.70 -7.53
CA PHE A 1002 -1.57 29.10 -6.21
C PHE A 1002 -0.78 27.80 -6.12
N THR A 1003 -0.06 27.62 -5.01
CA THR A 1003 0.51 26.32 -4.64
C THR A 1003 -0.60 25.30 -4.31
N PRO A 1004 -0.32 23.98 -4.28
CA PRO A 1004 -1.31 22.98 -3.85
C PRO A 1004 -1.90 23.22 -2.45
N GLY A 1005 -1.18 23.93 -1.57
CA GLY A 1005 -1.65 24.33 -0.25
C GLY A 1005 -2.50 25.61 -0.22
N GLY A 1006 -2.81 26.19 -1.38
CA GLY A 1006 -3.58 27.42 -1.52
C GLY A 1006 -2.80 28.71 -1.27
N ALA A 1007 -1.48 28.66 -1.08
CA ALA A 1007 -0.66 29.86 -0.93
C ALA A 1007 -0.43 30.54 -2.29
N MET A 1008 -0.65 31.85 -2.34
CA MET A 1008 -0.42 32.69 -3.51
C MET A 1008 1.07 32.88 -3.79
N VAL A 1009 1.47 32.78 -5.05
CA VAL A 1009 2.84 32.99 -5.54
C VAL A 1009 2.80 34.02 -6.68
N ASN A 1010 3.66 35.04 -6.57
CA ASN A 1010 3.81 36.12 -7.55
C ASN A 1010 2.48 36.82 -7.94
N GLY A 1011 1.51 36.90 -7.02
CA GLY A 1011 0.31 37.74 -7.17
C GLY A 1011 0.55 39.21 -6.86
N ASP A 1012 -0.53 39.99 -6.70
CA ASP A 1012 -0.51 41.42 -6.34
C ASP A 1012 0.35 42.30 -7.29
N GLY A 1013 0.36 41.96 -8.58
CA GLY A 1013 1.09 42.70 -9.62
C GLY A 1013 2.59 42.39 -9.73
N VAL A 1014 3.07 41.33 -9.10
CA VAL A 1014 4.41 40.76 -9.37
C VAL A 1014 4.43 39.91 -10.63
N GLY A 1015 3.36 39.13 -10.85
CA GLY A 1015 2.99 38.45 -12.09
C GLY A 1015 1.57 38.83 -12.47
N TYR A 1016 0.88 37.96 -13.22
CA TYR A 1016 -0.42 38.23 -13.82
C TYR A 1016 -1.62 37.73 -13.01
N LEU A 1017 -1.39 36.94 -11.96
CA LEU A 1017 -2.46 36.45 -11.09
C LEU A 1017 -3.33 37.59 -10.57
N ASP A 1018 -4.64 37.49 -10.82
CA ASP A 1018 -5.70 38.44 -10.47
C ASP A 1018 -5.52 39.89 -10.96
N LEU A 1019 -4.65 40.13 -11.96
CA LEU A 1019 -4.67 41.40 -12.68
C LEU A 1019 -5.95 41.50 -13.51
N MET A 1020 -6.59 42.67 -13.46
CA MET A 1020 -7.89 42.87 -14.10
C MET A 1020 -7.76 43.51 -15.48
N GLY A 1021 -8.35 42.86 -16.48
CA GLY A 1021 -8.51 43.39 -17.82
C GLY A 1021 -9.65 44.40 -17.92
N THR A 1022 -9.51 45.37 -18.81
CA THR A 1022 -10.60 46.26 -19.21
C THR A 1022 -11.28 45.72 -20.46
N SER A 1023 -12.55 45.34 -20.34
CA SER A 1023 -13.38 44.91 -21.47
C SER A 1023 -13.39 45.96 -22.60
N GLU A 1024 -13.39 45.50 -23.85
CA GLU A 1024 -13.30 46.30 -25.10
C GLU A 1024 -11.92 46.95 -25.35
N ILE A 1025 -10.94 46.74 -24.46
CA ILE A 1025 -9.55 47.20 -24.60
C ILE A 1025 -8.59 46.02 -24.52
N ASP A 1026 -8.63 45.26 -23.43
CA ASP A 1026 -7.72 44.14 -23.15
C ASP A 1026 -8.29 42.81 -23.62
N TYR A 1027 -9.60 42.64 -23.48
CA TYR A 1027 -10.36 41.47 -23.93
C TYR A 1027 -11.78 41.85 -24.33
N PHE A 1028 -12.45 40.94 -25.03
CA PHE A 1028 -13.89 40.94 -25.22
C PHE A 1028 -14.40 39.51 -25.15
N VAL A 1029 -15.45 39.32 -24.37
CA VAL A 1029 -16.22 38.08 -24.36
C VAL A 1029 -17.70 38.43 -24.56
N SER A 1030 -18.33 37.74 -25.49
CA SER A 1030 -19.73 37.94 -25.85
C SER A 1030 -20.70 37.41 -24.78
N ASN A 1031 -20.26 36.39 -24.03
CA ASN A 1031 -20.95 35.85 -22.87
C ASN A 1031 -19.93 35.60 -21.75
N PRO A 1032 -20.04 36.28 -20.60
CA PRO A 1032 -19.12 36.09 -19.48
C PRO A 1032 -19.08 34.63 -19.04
N SER A 1033 -17.87 34.08 -19.02
CA SER A 1033 -17.62 32.68 -18.67
C SER A 1033 -17.53 32.43 -17.16
N GLY A 1034 -17.93 33.41 -16.32
CA GLY A 1034 -17.89 33.38 -14.86
C GLY A 1034 -18.79 32.32 -14.18
N GLN A 1035 -19.02 31.19 -14.84
CA GLN A 1035 -19.69 29.99 -14.35
C GLN A 1035 -18.81 28.73 -14.45
N ASP A 1036 -17.57 28.80 -14.99
CA ASP A 1036 -16.64 27.65 -14.94
C ASP A 1036 -16.25 27.38 -13.46
N PRO A 1037 -16.55 26.19 -12.91
CA PRO A 1037 -16.18 25.85 -11.54
C PRO A 1037 -14.66 25.78 -11.30
N GLN A 1038 -13.83 25.77 -12.34
CA GLN A 1038 -12.36 25.67 -12.25
C GLN A 1038 -11.63 27.02 -12.41
N LEU A 1039 -12.36 28.13 -12.56
CA LEU A 1039 -11.80 29.48 -12.68
C LEU A 1039 -10.91 29.81 -11.46
N SER A 1040 -9.61 30.04 -11.67
CA SER A 1040 -8.65 30.12 -10.55
C SER A 1040 -7.42 31.02 -10.74
N TYR A 1041 -7.27 31.71 -11.88
CA TYR A 1041 -6.10 32.56 -12.13
C TYR A 1041 -6.42 34.06 -12.30
N ARG A 1042 -7.43 34.40 -13.12
CA ARG A 1042 -7.94 35.77 -13.26
C ARG A 1042 -9.41 35.81 -12.95
N ILE A 1043 -9.75 35.54 -11.68
CA ILE A 1043 -11.12 35.25 -11.27
C ILE A 1043 -12.08 36.47 -11.35
N PHE A 1044 -11.53 37.65 -11.58
CA PHE A 1044 -12.26 38.91 -11.67
C PHE A 1044 -12.52 39.36 -13.11
N ASP A 1045 -11.93 38.69 -14.10
CA ASP A 1045 -12.18 38.94 -15.52
C ASP A 1045 -13.28 38.00 -16.04
N ASP A 1046 -13.95 38.40 -17.12
CA ASP A 1046 -14.99 37.57 -17.73
C ASP A 1046 -14.44 36.43 -18.62
N VAL A 1047 -13.12 36.40 -18.84
CA VAL A 1047 -12.38 35.36 -19.58
C VAL A 1047 -12.10 34.16 -18.66
N ALA A 1048 -12.43 32.95 -19.10
CA ALA A 1048 -12.25 31.76 -18.28
C ALA A 1048 -10.79 31.32 -18.28
N THR A 1049 -10.16 31.37 -17.11
CA THR A 1049 -8.77 30.95 -16.88
C THR A 1049 -8.70 29.86 -15.82
N ARG A 1050 -8.20 28.68 -16.20
CA ARG A 1050 -8.23 27.48 -15.34
C ARG A 1050 -6.91 26.70 -15.46
N PRO A 1051 -6.60 25.78 -14.53
CA PRO A 1051 -5.38 24.99 -14.63
C PRO A 1051 -5.41 24.15 -15.91
N THR A 1052 -4.28 24.06 -16.60
CA THR A 1052 -4.18 23.28 -17.83
C THR A 1052 -3.89 21.80 -17.56
N ASP A 1053 -4.43 20.94 -18.42
CA ASP A 1053 -4.11 19.51 -18.48
C ASP A 1053 -2.91 19.22 -19.43
N ASP A 1054 -2.25 20.25 -19.98
CA ASP A 1054 -0.98 20.11 -20.70
C ASP A 1054 0.17 19.74 -19.75
N PHE A 1055 1.34 19.42 -20.30
CA PHE A 1055 2.51 19.09 -19.47
C PHE A 1055 2.95 20.32 -18.64
N LEU A 1056 3.20 20.09 -17.34
CA LEU A 1056 3.67 21.15 -16.45
C LEU A 1056 5.12 21.55 -16.78
N ARG A 1057 5.31 22.76 -17.28
CA ARG A 1057 6.63 23.29 -17.68
C ARG A 1057 7.52 23.56 -16.47
N ASP A 1058 8.84 23.34 -16.61
CA ASP A 1058 9.84 23.43 -15.53
C ASP A 1058 9.80 24.73 -14.72
N LYS A 1059 9.46 25.87 -15.34
CA LYS A 1059 9.35 27.15 -14.64
C LYS A 1059 8.22 27.15 -13.59
N TYR A 1060 7.10 26.48 -13.86
CA TYR A 1060 5.99 26.33 -12.91
C TYR A 1060 6.29 25.28 -11.85
N VAL A 1061 6.98 24.18 -12.21
CA VAL A 1061 7.52 23.21 -11.25
C VAL A 1061 8.43 23.89 -10.23
N GLN A 1062 9.38 24.70 -10.70
CA GLN A 1062 10.32 25.43 -9.84
C GLN A 1062 9.63 26.49 -8.96
N ALA A 1063 8.58 27.13 -9.49
CA ALA A 1063 7.78 28.10 -8.74
C ALA A 1063 6.75 27.45 -7.80
N GLY A 1064 6.48 26.15 -7.94
CA GLY A 1064 5.54 25.39 -7.12
C GLY A 1064 4.07 25.73 -7.37
N VAL A 1065 3.73 26.21 -8.57
CA VAL A 1065 2.37 26.62 -8.99
C VAL A 1065 1.87 25.79 -10.18
N SER A 1066 0.56 25.83 -10.43
CA SER A 1066 -0.04 25.29 -11.65
C SER A 1066 0.31 26.13 -12.89
N ASP A 1067 0.23 25.49 -14.05
CA ASP A 1067 0.15 26.14 -15.36
C ASP A 1067 -1.33 26.32 -15.73
N TYR A 1068 -1.67 27.33 -16.53
CA TYR A 1068 -3.06 27.72 -16.79
C TYR A 1068 -3.37 27.80 -18.29
N GLU A 1069 -4.65 27.80 -18.63
CA GLU A 1069 -5.17 27.90 -19.99
C GLU A 1069 -6.36 28.85 -20.04
N VAL A 1070 -6.67 29.35 -21.24
CA VAL A 1070 -7.91 30.07 -21.55
C VAL A 1070 -8.91 29.11 -22.19
N LEU A 1071 -10.07 28.97 -21.55
CA LEU A 1071 -11.23 28.30 -22.12
C LEU A 1071 -12.04 29.30 -22.93
N VAL A 1072 -12.10 29.12 -24.25
CA VAL A 1072 -12.82 30.03 -25.15
C VAL A 1072 -14.24 29.52 -25.39
N GLY A 1073 -15.22 30.33 -24.96
CA GLY A 1073 -16.62 29.93 -24.96
C GLY A 1073 -17.36 30.18 -26.27
N ASN A 1074 -17.11 31.31 -26.95
CA ASN A 1074 -17.98 31.75 -28.05
C ASN A 1074 -17.23 32.32 -29.25
N PRO A 1075 -17.80 32.17 -30.46
CA PRO A 1075 -17.29 32.84 -31.65
C PRO A 1075 -17.26 34.36 -31.48
N GLY A 1076 -16.15 34.99 -31.83
CA GLY A 1076 -15.91 36.42 -31.74
C GLY A 1076 -15.30 36.89 -30.42
N ASP A 1077 -15.10 36.00 -29.44
CA ASP A 1077 -14.35 36.31 -28.22
C ASP A 1077 -12.86 36.55 -28.58
N TRP A 1078 -12.25 37.57 -27.96
CA TRP A 1078 -10.87 37.95 -28.25
C TRP A 1078 -10.09 38.47 -27.04
N THR A 1079 -8.77 38.31 -27.10
CA THR A 1079 -7.79 38.78 -26.11
C THR A 1079 -6.62 39.48 -26.80
N ASN A 1080 -6.07 40.52 -26.17
CA ASN A 1080 -4.92 41.27 -26.66
C ASN A 1080 -3.65 40.98 -25.85
N TYR A 1081 -2.54 40.82 -26.56
CA TYR A 1081 -1.23 40.51 -26.01
C TYR A 1081 -0.22 41.54 -26.50
N THR A 1082 0.22 42.43 -25.61
CA THR A 1082 1.29 43.40 -25.89
C THR A 1082 2.61 42.92 -25.33
N ARG A 1083 3.66 42.93 -26.15
CA ARG A 1083 4.98 42.41 -25.81
C ARG A 1083 6.09 43.15 -26.56
N THR A 1084 7.29 43.18 -25.99
CA THR A 1084 8.49 43.73 -26.63
C THR A 1084 9.30 42.63 -27.31
N PHE A 1085 9.28 42.62 -28.65
CA PHE A 1085 10.02 41.67 -29.47
C PHE A 1085 11.43 42.18 -29.80
N LYS A 1086 12.39 41.26 -29.90
CA LYS A 1086 13.71 41.53 -30.46
C LYS A 1086 13.63 41.47 -31.98
N ALA A 1087 14.32 42.38 -32.67
CA ALA A 1087 14.52 42.35 -34.12
C ALA A 1087 14.86 40.94 -34.65
N GLY A 1088 13.97 40.38 -35.46
CA GLY A 1088 14.18 39.08 -36.09
C GLY A 1088 12.92 38.50 -36.72
N GLU A 1089 13.13 37.55 -37.63
CA GLU A 1089 12.06 36.76 -38.22
C GLU A 1089 11.66 35.63 -37.27
N VAL A 1090 10.36 35.47 -37.02
CA VAL A 1090 9.80 34.48 -36.11
C VAL A 1090 8.69 33.68 -36.77
N ASN A 1091 8.61 32.39 -36.44
CA ASN A 1091 7.44 31.57 -36.68
C ASN A 1091 6.52 31.66 -35.46
N VAL A 1092 5.24 31.89 -35.69
CA VAL A 1092 4.24 31.93 -34.61
C VAL A 1092 3.51 30.60 -34.56
N LEU A 1093 3.51 29.98 -33.39
CA LEU A 1093 2.74 28.78 -33.10
C LEU A 1093 1.81 29.02 -31.91
N LEU A 1094 0.65 28.37 -31.95
CA LEU A 1094 -0.31 28.31 -30.86
C LEU A 1094 -0.29 26.90 -30.26
N ARG A 1095 -0.12 26.80 -28.94
CA ARG A 1095 -0.33 25.57 -28.18
C ARG A 1095 -1.79 25.51 -27.75
N ALA A 1096 -2.57 24.62 -28.35
CA ALA A 1096 -4.01 24.52 -28.08
C ALA A 1096 -4.52 23.07 -28.15
N ALA A 1097 -5.70 22.86 -27.59
CA ALA A 1097 -6.45 21.61 -27.64
C ALA A 1097 -7.93 21.87 -27.95
N SER A 1098 -8.58 20.88 -28.57
CA SER A 1098 -10.00 20.95 -28.93
C SER A 1098 -10.56 19.55 -29.17
N THR A 1099 -11.87 19.34 -28.99
CA THR A 1099 -12.56 18.10 -29.39
C THR A 1099 -13.26 18.21 -30.75
N LYS A 1100 -13.08 19.35 -31.43
CA LYS A 1100 -13.60 19.65 -32.78
C LYS A 1100 -12.60 20.49 -33.58
N ALA A 1101 -12.72 20.50 -34.90
CA ALA A 1101 -11.94 21.44 -35.71
C ALA A 1101 -12.46 22.89 -35.49
N GLN A 1102 -11.57 23.81 -35.12
CA GLN A 1102 -11.89 25.20 -34.79
C GLN A 1102 -10.81 26.16 -35.30
N THR A 1103 -11.17 27.44 -35.52
CA THR A 1103 -10.25 28.44 -36.09
C THR A 1103 -10.03 29.59 -35.11
N VAL A 1104 -8.76 29.95 -34.89
CA VAL A 1104 -8.33 31.15 -34.15
C VAL A 1104 -7.56 32.06 -35.10
N THR A 1105 -8.00 33.30 -35.27
CA THR A 1105 -7.30 34.31 -36.08
C THR A 1105 -6.34 35.13 -35.23
N MET A 1106 -5.25 35.57 -35.86
CA MET A 1106 -4.28 36.48 -35.27
C MET A 1106 -4.22 37.76 -36.10
N ALA A 1107 -4.34 38.91 -35.44
CA ALA A 1107 -4.25 40.23 -36.05
C ALA A 1107 -3.34 41.16 -35.25
N GLU A 1108 -2.70 42.13 -35.92
CA GLU A 1108 -1.95 43.19 -35.25
C GLU A 1108 -2.86 44.39 -34.95
N VAL A 1109 -2.82 44.89 -33.71
CA VAL A 1109 -3.49 46.15 -33.36
C VAL A 1109 -2.62 47.32 -33.82
N THR A 1110 -3.10 48.05 -34.84
CA THR A 1110 -2.35 49.14 -35.50
C THR A 1110 -2.72 50.54 -35.01
N ALA A 1111 -3.82 50.66 -34.25
CA ALA A 1111 -4.24 51.88 -33.56
C ALA A 1111 -3.76 51.90 -32.10
N ASN A 1112 -4.13 52.92 -31.32
CA ASN A 1112 -3.75 52.99 -29.89
C ASN A 1112 -4.29 51.75 -29.13
N PRO A 1113 -3.43 50.88 -28.58
CA PRO A 1113 -3.86 49.69 -27.85
C PRO A 1113 -4.62 50.04 -26.56
N ASP A 1114 -4.45 51.25 -26.01
CA ASP A 1114 -5.12 51.65 -24.75
C ASP A 1114 -6.54 52.22 -24.97
N ALA A 1115 -7.10 52.12 -26.18
CA ALA A 1115 -8.36 52.75 -26.54
C ALA A 1115 -9.43 51.73 -26.95
N ILE A 1116 -10.70 52.02 -26.61
CA ILE A 1116 -11.84 51.28 -27.16
C ILE A 1116 -11.95 51.46 -28.69
N ASN A 1117 -12.48 50.45 -29.40
CA ASN A 1117 -12.60 50.40 -30.87
C ASN A 1117 -11.26 50.42 -31.62
N GLN A 1118 -10.33 49.56 -31.20
CA GLN A 1118 -9.04 49.37 -31.86
C GLN A 1118 -9.19 48.97 -33.33
N GLN A 1119 -8.29 49.44 -34.18
CA GLN A 1119 -8.18 48.97 -35.57
C GLN A 1119 -7.14 47.87 -35.67
N THR A 1120 -7.50 46.75 -36.28
CA THR A 1120 -6.64 45.59 -36.46
C THR A 1120 -6.26 45.38 -37.93
N MET A 1121 -5.13 44.71 -38.16
CA MET A 1121 -4.69 44.20 -39.46
C MET A 1121 -4.52 42.68 -39.35
N ASP A 1122 -5.31 41.92 -40.09
CA ASP A 1122 -5.26 40.45 -40.06
C ASP A 1122 -3.92 39.93 -40.58
N ILE A 1123 -3.35 38.97 -39.86
CA ILE A 1123 -2.08 38.32 -40.21
C ILE A 1123 -2.34 36.93 -40.78
N GLY A 1124 -3.10 36.09 -40.07
CA GLY A 1124 -3.36 34.71 -40.45
C GLY A 1124 -4.26 33.98 -39.47
N SER A 1125 -4.37 32.66 -39.62
CA SER A 1125 -5.16 31.78 -38.75
C SER A 1125 -4.39 30.56 -38.29
N PHE A 1126 -4.73 30.11 -37.08
CA PHE A 1126 -4.44 28.80 -36.52
C PHE A 1126 -5.66 27.91 -36.74
N GLU A 1127 -5.51 26.90 -37.58
CA GLU A 1127 -6.53 25.87 -37.80
C GLU A 1127 -6.32 24.76 -36.76
N VAL A 1128 -7.03 24.84 -35.63
CA VAL A 1128 -6.96 23.86 -34.54
C VAL A 1128 -7.76 22.62 -34.95
N PRO A 1129 -7.12 21.45 -35.14
CA PRO A 1129 -7.85 20.25 -35.51
C PRO A 1129 -8.64 19.68 -34.32
N ASP A 1130 -9.45 18.65 -34.54
CA ASP A 1130 -9.92 17.80 -33.45
C ASP A 1130 -8.72 17.04 -32.87
N THR A 1131 -8.24 17.47 -31.71
CA THR A 1131 -7.11 16.87 -31.01
C THR A 1131 -7.56 15.88 -29.93
N GLN A 1132 -8.86 15.61 -29.82
CA GLN A 1132 -9.47 14.84 -28.73
C GLN A 1132 -9.07 15.39 -27.35
N GLY A 1133 -8.89 16.70 -27.24
CA GLY A 1133 -8.49 17.37 -25.99
C GLY A 1133 -7.00 17.29 -25.66
N LYS A 1134 -6.14 16.75 -26.54
CA LYS A 1134 -4.68 16.77 -26.35
C LYS A 1134 -4.09 18.07 -26.87
N PHE A 1135 -3.15 18.66 -26.14
CA PHE A 1135 -2.46 19.86 -26.59
C PHE A 1135 -1.45 19.54 -27.70
N VAL A 1136 -1.51 20.33 -28.77
CA VAL A 1136 -0.63 20.25 -29.94
C VAL A 1136 -0.14 21.64 -30.32
N PHE A 1137 0.90 21.71 -31.15
CA PHE A 1137 1.32 22.97 -31.78
C PHE A 1137 0.62 23.16 -33.12
N ILE A 1138 0.03 24.34 -33.31
CA ILE A 1138 -0.60 24.79 -34.54
C ILE A 1138 0.19 25.97 -35.08
N ALA A 1139 0.72 25.86 -36.30
CA ALA A 1139 1.43 26.96 -36.94
C ALA A 1139 0.46 28.03 -37.45
N LEU A 1140 0.86 29.30 -37.40
CA LEU A 1140 0.11 30.39 -38.03
C LEU A 1140 0.20 30.25 -39.55
N THR A 1141 -0.94 30.21 -40.21
CA THR A 1141 -1.02 30.02 -41.67
C THR A 1141 -1.77 31.14 -42.37
N ASN A 1142 -1.47 31.30 -43.65
CA ASN A 1142 -2.28 32.12 -44.55
C ASN A 1142 -3.53 31.35 -45.00
N PRO A 1143 -4.49 31.99 -45.70
CA PRO A 1143 -5.70 31.31 -46.18
C PRO A 1143 -5.45 30.18 -47.21
N GLN A 1144 -4.21 29.91 -47.59
CA GLN A 1144 -3.80 28.77 -48.44
C GLN A 1144 -3.16 27.64 -47.62
N GLY A 1145 -3.13 27.74 -46.28
CA GLY A 1145 -2.55 26.75 -45.37
C GLY A 1145 -1.02 26.76 -45.31
N MET A 1146 -0.36 27.81 -45.84
CA MET A 1146 1.10 27.94 -45.75
C MET A 1146 1.49 28.70 -44.47
N ALA A 1147 2.52 28.23 -43.78
CA ALA A 1147 3.07 28.88 -42.60
C ALA A 1147 3.52 30.33 -42.89
N ILE A 1148 3.26 31.23 -41.95
CA ILE A 1148 3.64 32.64 -42.00
C ILE A 1148 4.77 32.88 -41.00
N SER A 1149 5.83 33.54 -41.47
CA SER A 1149 6.89 34.10 -40.63
C SER A 1149 6.71 35.62 -40.53
N LEU A 1150 6.99 36.20 -39.37
CA LEU A 1150 6.84 37.63 -39.07
C LEU A 1150 8.20 38.25 -38.75
N ASP A 1151 8.51 39.42 -39.31
CA ASP A 1151 9.67 40.23 -38.93
C ASP A 1151 9.24 41.23 -37.85
N LEU A 1152 9.66 40.99 -36.60
CA LEU A 1152 9.21 41.76 -35.43
C LEU A 1152 10.37 42.54 -34.81
N ASP A 1153 10.13 43.78 -34.39
CA ASP A 1153 11.10 44.60 -33.63
C ASP A 1153 10.36 45.61 -32.74
N GLY A 1154 10.67 45.62 -31.44
CA GLY A 1154 10.06 46.53 -30.49
C GLY A 1154 8.68 46.07 -30.03
N VAL A 1155 7.85 47.02 -29.58
CA VAL A 1155 6.56 46.72 -28.94
C VAL A 1155 5.49 46.48 -30.01
N HIS A 1156 4.87 45.30 -29.97
CA HIS A 1156 3.72 44.94 -30.79
C HIS A 1156 2.56 44.47 -29.91
N THR A 1157 1.34 44.73 -30.37
CA THR A 1157 0.11 44.21 -29.75
C THR A 1157 -0.60 43.30 -30.74
N PHE A 1158 -0.72 42.02 -30.37
CA PHE A 1158 -1.43 41.01 -31.16
C PHE A 1158 -2.77 40.67 -30.52
N ARG A 1159 -3.79 40.53 -31.36
CA ARG A 1159 -5.11 40.07 -30.96
C ARG A 1159 -5.32 38.64 -31.43
N LEU A 1160 -5.72 37.76 -30.54
CA LEU A 1160 -6.30 36.45 -30.89
C LEU A 1160 -7.82 36.57 -30.88
N THR A 1161 -8.49 36.08 -31.92
CA THR A 1161 -9.95 36.04 -32.01
C THR A 1161 -10.40 34.63 -32.38
N ALA A 1162 -11.29 34.04 -31.60
CA ALA A 1162 -11.81 32.71 -31.93
C ALA A 1162 -13.01 32.83 -32.87
N GLU A 1163 -12.86 32.45 -34.14
CA GLU A 1163 -13.89 32.64 -35.17
C GLU A 1163 -14.99 31.59 -35.12
N SER A 1164 -14.69 30.41 -34.56
CA SER A 1164 -15.61 29.25 -34.58
C SER A 1164 -15.65 28.48 -33.25
N ALA A 1165 -15.46 29.16 -32.11
CA ALA A 1165 -15.39 28.51 -30.80
C ALA A 1165 -16.68 27.74 -30.40
N GLU A 1166 -16.58 26.57 -29.76
CA GLU A 1166 -17.70 25.77 -29.25
C GLU A 1166 -17.53 25.27 -27.78
N GLU A 1167 -17.16 26.15 -26.84
CA GLU A 1167 -16.98 25.86 -25.39
C GLU A 1167 -15.93 24.79 -25.02
N ASP A 1168 -15.18 24.24 -25.98
CA ASP A 1168 -14.16 23.20 -25.79
C ASP A 1168 -12.78 23.58 -26.36
N LEU A 1169 -12.62 24.84 -26.80
CA LEU A 1169 -11.36 25.36 -27.32
C LEU A 1169 -10.46 25.84 -26.16
N LEU A 1170 -9.33 25.17 -25.98
CA LEU A 1170 -8.38 25.43 -24.90
C LEU A 1170 -7.10 26.04 -25.47
N LEU A 1171 -6.75 27.25 -25.05
CA LEU A 1171 -5.53 27.94 -25.46
C LEU A 1171 -4.54 27.98 -24.29
N ASN A 1172 -3.35 27.41 -24.46
CA ASN A 1172 -2.32 27.41 -23.43
C ASN A 1172 -1.34 28.59 -23.63
N PHE A 1173 -0.58 28.60 -24.73
CA PHE A 1173 0.36 29.71 -24.99
C PHE A 1173 0.65 29.92 -26.47
N LEU A 1174 1.11 31.12 -26.81
CA LEU A 1174 1.76 31.44 -28.08
C LEU A 1174 3.27 31.28 -27.96
N SER A 1175 3.89 30.70 -28.99
CA SER A 1175 5.33 30.62 -29.14
C SER A 1175 5.77 31.39 -30.37
N PHE A 1176 6.60 32.41 -30.16
CA PHE A 1176 7.29 33.15 -31.20
C PHE A 1176 8.72 32.63 -31.26
N ALA A 1177 8.87 31.50 -31.95
CA ALA A 1177 10.17 30.88 -32.13
C ALA A 1177 10.92 31.62 -33.25
N PRO A 1178 12.23 31.89 -33.11
CA PRO A 1178 13.03 32.36 -34.23
C PRO A 1178 12.75 31.46 -35.43
N ALA A 1179 12.43 32.07 -36.58
CA ALA A 1179 12.35 31.34 -37.82
C ALA A 1179 13.75 30.78 -38.04
N GLY A 1180 13.92 29.48 -37.74
CA GLY A 1180 15.20 28.82 -37.88
C GLY A 1180 15.72 29.12 -39.27
N GLY A 1181 16.98 29.58 -39.35
CA GLY A 1181 17.70 29.71 -40.61
C GLY A 1181 17.92 28.33 -41.22
N ALA A 1182 16.85 27.68 -41.66
CA ALA A 1182 16.92 26.58 -42.58
C ALA A 1182 17.32 27.20 -43.91
N THR A 1183 18.63 27.40 -44.12
CA THR A 1183 19.12 27.41 -45.49
C THR A 1183 18.67 26.07 -46.06
N LEU A 1184 17.74 26.11 -47.02
CA LEU A 1184 17.33 24.90 -47.73
C LEU A 1184 18.61 24.16 -48.15
N PRO A 1185 18.67 22.82 -48.03
CA PRO A 1185 19.86 22.09 -48.46
C PRO A 1185 20.22 22.56 -49.87
N VAL A 1186 21.45 23.05 -50.04
CA VAL A 1186 21.88 23.70 -51.27
C VAL A 1186 21.80 22.68 -52.41
N GLU A 1187 20.76 22.79 -53.23
CA GLU A 1187 20.61 21.93 -54.39
C GLU A 1187 21.57 22.39 -55.49
N ILE A 1188 22.62 21.62 -55.68
CA ILE A 1188 23.58 21.87 -56.76
C ILE A 1188 22.87 21.59 -58.09
N SER A 1189 22.78 22.64 -58.90
CA SER A 1189 22.14 22.67 -60.21
C SER A 1189 23.11 23.19 -61.28
N GLU A 1190 22.65 23.33 -62.53
CA GLU A 1190 23.40 23.91 -63.66
C GLU A 1190 24.82 23.33 -63.88
N LEU A 1191 24.99 22.03 -63.60
CA LEU A 1191 26.28 21.36 -63.76
C LEU A 1191 26.71 21.36 -65.22
N SER A 1192 27.92 21.86 -65.49
CA SER A 1192 28.51 21.77 -66.83
C SER A 1192 30.01 21.48 -66.77
N TYR A 1193 30.46 20.60 -67.68
CA TYR A 1193 31.88 20.26 -67.83
C TYR A 1193 32.31 20.41 -69.29
N ASN A 1194 33.31 21.23 -69.55
CA ASN A 1194 33.88 21.41 -70.88
C ASN A 1194 35.39 21.72 -70.82
N THR A 1195 36.00 22.06 -71.95
CA THR A 1195 37.44 22.34 -72.05
C THR A 1195 37.91 23.55 -71.22
N ASP A 1196 37.00 24.38 -70.72
CA ASP A 1196 37.24 25.53 -69.85
C ASP A 1196 37.14 25.18 -68.35
N GLY A 1197 36.69 23.97 -67.97
CA GLY A 1197 36.59 23.50 -66.58
C GLY A 1197 35.21 22.98 -66.19
N PHE A 1198 34.97 22.81 -64.88
CA PHE A 1198 33.68 22.39 -64.31
C PHE A 1198 32.99 23.58 -63.66
N ARG A 1199 31.68 23.70 -63.88
CA ARG A 1199 30.83 24.70 -63.25
C ARG A 1199 29.70 24.01 -62.51
N LEU A 1200 29.36 24.56 -61.36
CA LEU A 1200 28.17 24.21 -60.61
C LEU A 1200 27.43 25.49 -60.21
N GLY A 1201 26.12 25.50 -60.40
CA GLY A 1201 25.22 26.55 -59.93
C GLY A 1201 24.45 26.09 -58.71
N PHE A 1202 23.93 27.03 -57.93
CA PHE A 1202 22.93 26.76 -56.90
C PHE A 1202 22.17 28.05 -56.60
N LEU A 1203 20.87 27.93 -56.27
CA LEU A 1203 20.07 29.07 -55.84
C LEU A 1203 20.65 29.60 -54.52
N THR A 1204 20.85 30.91 -54.45
CA THR A 1204 21.41 31.56 -53.25
C THR A 1204 20.38 32.42 -52.55
N GLU A 1205 20.46 32.49 -51.22
CA GLU A 1205 19.68 33.41 -50.40
C GLU A 1205 20.42 34.75 -50.26
N PRO A 1206 19.71 35.90 -50.31
CA PRO A 1206 20.35 37.21 -50.16
C PRO A 1206 21.09 37.36 -48.83
N GLY A 1207 22.39 37.65 -48.86
CA GLY A 1207 23.19 37.92 -47.66
C GLY A 1207 23.90 36.72 -47.04
N THR A 1208 23.46 35.50 -47.33
CA THR A 1208 24.09 34.24 -46.85
C THR A 1208 25.44 34.00 -47.53
N ILE A 1209 26.45 33.51 -46.80
CA ILE A 1209 27.79 33.26 -47.38
C ILE A 1209 27.89 31.79 -47.77
N TYR A 1210 28.08 31.53 -49.06
CA TYR A 1210 28.28 30.18 -49.56
C TYR A 1210 29.75 29.91 -49.80
N THR A 1211 30.30 28.86 -49.18
CA THR A 1211 31.66 28.37 -49.40
C THR A 1211 31.62 27.06 -50.19
N VAL A 1212 32.12 27.09 -51.42
CA VAL A 1212 32.27 25.90 -52.25
C VAL A 1212 33.61 25.25 -51.96
N GLN A 1213 33.58 23.98 -51.62
CA GLN A 1213 34.76 23.19 -51.33
C GLN A 1213 34.86 22.00 -52.28
N TYR A 1214 36.07 21.53 -52.50
CA TYR A 1214 36.34 20.33 -53.28
C TYR A 1214 37.35 19.41 -52.59
N ARG A 1215 37.37 18.15 -53.04
CA ARG A 1215 38.45 17.21 -52.78
C ARG A 1215 38.53 16.17 -53.89
N SER A 1216 39.67 15.52 -54.02
CA SER A 1216 39.92 14.54 -55.10
C SER A 1216 39.61 13.09 -54.71
N SER A 1217 39.33 12.81 -53.44
CA SER A 1217 38.92 11.48 -52.95
C SER A 1217 37.93 11.61 -51.80
N LEU A 1218 36.88 10.79 -51.79
CA LEU A 1218 35.91 10.75 -50.69
C LEU A 1218 36.46 10.07 -49.42
N SER A 1219 37.48 9.22 -49.56
CA SER A 1219 37.98 8.36 -48.49
C SER A 1219 39.22 8.89 -47.75
N VAL A 1220 39.96 9.85 -48.30
CA VAL A 1220 41.19 10.42 -47.69
C VAL A 1220 41.38 11.89 -48.11
N GLY A 1221 41.72 12.78 -47.16
CA GLY A 1221 42.09 14.18 -47.41
C GLY A 1221 41.09 15.21 -46.87
N ALA A 1222 41.58 16.41 -46.54
CA ALA A 1222 40.74 17.53 -46.10
C ALA A 1222 40.02 18.18 -47.29
N TRP A 1223 38.83 18.75 -47.05
CA TRP A 1223 38.15 19.59 -48.04
C TRP A 1223 38.91 20.90 -48.25
N GLU A 1224 39.18 21.24 -49.49
CA GLU A 1224 39.84 22.48 -49.88
C GLU A 1224 38.81 23.48 -50.39
N THR A 1225 38.92 24.75 -49.98
CA THR A 1225 38.01 25.80 -50.45
C THR A 1225 38.33 26.20 -51.89
N LEU A 1226 37.34 26.03 -52.77
CA LEU A 1226 37.38 26.52 -54.15
C LEU A 1226 37.14 28.04 -54.20
N GLY A 1227 36.20 28.52 -53.40
CA GLY A 1227 35.86 29.93 -53.27
C GLY A 1227 34.63 30.16 -52.40
N SER A 1228 34.39 31.42 -52.02
CA SER A 1228 33.20 31.82 -51.28
C SER A 1228 32.50 32.98 -51.98
N LEU A 1229 31.18 33.05 -51.88
CA LEU A 1229 30.33 34.07 -52.48
C LEU A 1229 29.17 34.43 -51.55
N THR A 1230 28.80 35.70 -51.50
CA THR A 1230 27.59 36.15 -50.79
C THR A 1230 26.41 36.05 -51.73
N GLY A 1231 25.37 35.35 -51.30
CA GLY A 1231 24.16 35.12 -52.06
C GLY A 1231 23.35 36.39 -52.30
N ASN A 1232 22.58 36.38 -53.38
CA ASN A 1232 21.83 37.55 -53.83
C ASN A 1232 20.36 37.24 -54.19
N GLY A 1233 19.85 36.06 -53.87
CA GLY A 1233 18.49 35.64 -54.21
C GLY A 1233 18.34 34.97 -55.58
N ALA A 1234 19.42 34.81 -56.34
CA ALA A 1234 19.42 34.15 -57.65
C ALA A 1234 20.39 32.96 -57.69
N VAL A 1235 20.30 32.15 -58.75
CA VAL A 1235 21.28 31.08 -59.00
C VAL A 1235 22.64 31.70 -59.28
N MET A 1236 23.64 31.30 -58.48
CA MET A 1236 25.02 31.74 -58.65
C MET A 1236 25.90 30.56 -59.05
N GLU A 1237 26.72 30.76 -60.09
CA GLU A 1237 27.64 29.74 -60.60
C GLU A 1237 29.06 29.90 -60.03
N VAL A 1238 29.67 28.77 -59.68
CA VAL A 1238 31.09 28.67 -59.30
C VAL A 1238 31.84 27.86 -60.33
N HIS A 1239 32.99 28.38 -60.76
CA HIS A 1239 33.83 27.79 -61.80
C HIS A 1239 35.13 27.24 -61.23
N ASP A 1240 35.39 25.96 -61.44
CA ASP A 1240 36.66 25.30 -61.19
C ASP A 1240 37.46 25.15 -62.50
N PRO A 1241 38.48 25.99 -62.75
CA PRO A 1241 39.25 26.00 -63.99
C PRO A 1241 40.35 24.91 -64.04
N ALA A 1242 40.63 24.19 -62.94
CA ALA A 1242 41.84 23.37 -62.81
C ALA A 1242 41.54 21.87 -62.65
N ILE A 1243 41.11 21.20 -63.73
CA ILE A 1243 40.88 19.75 -63.71
C ILE A 1243 42.11 19.04 -64.30
N GLY A 1244 43.18 18.99 -63.52
CA GLY A 1244 44.35 18.15 -63.78
C GLY A 1244 44.19 16.70 -63.28
N GLU A 1245 43.11 16.40 -62.57
CA GLU A 1245 42.85 15.11 -61.92
C GLU A 1245 41.60 14.44 -62.48
N SER A 1246 41.58 13.10 -62.47
CA SER A 1246 40.55 12.29 -63.16
C SER A 1246 39.16 12.32 -62.49
N GLN A 1247 39.07 12.78 -61.24
CA GLN A 1247 37.81 12.90 -60.49
C GLN A 1247 37.95 13.93 -59.36
N ARG A 1248 36.89 14.70 -59.12
CA ARG A 1248 36.74 15.61 -57.98
C ARG A 1248 35.32 15.52 -57.41
N PHE A 1249 35.19 15.81 -56.13
CA PHE A 1249 33.94 15.87 -55.39
C PHE A 1249 33.78 17.27 -54.83
N TYR A 1250 32.56 17.81 -54.89
CA TYR A 1250 32.25 19.16 -54.46
C TYR A 1250 31.20 19.12 -53.35
N ARG A 1251 31.28 20.08 -52.43
CA ARG A 1251 30.20 20.39 -51.50
C ARG A 1251 30.06 21.90 -51.39
N VAL A 1252 28.87 22.36 -51.06
CA VAL A 1252 28.60 23.76 -50.76
C VAL A 1252 28.19 23.84 -49.30
N LEU A 1253 28.83 24.75 -48.58
CA LEU A 1253 28.47 25.10 -47.21
C LEU A 1253 27.77 26.45 -47.27
N ALA A 1254 26.59 26.56 -46.66
CA ALA A 1254 25.94 27.84 -46.42
C ALA A 1254 26.24 28.23 -44.96
N GLU A 1255 26.74 29.44 -44.77
CA GLU A 1255 27.14 30.02 -43.47
C GLU A 1255 26.42 31.34 -43.20
#